data_AF-A0AAU4L6V7-F1
#
_entry.id   AF-A0AAU4L6V7-F1
#
_cell.length_a   1.000
_cell.length_b   1.000
_cell.length_c   1.000
_cell.angle_alpha   90.00
_cell.angle_beta   90.00
_cell.angle_gamma   90.00
#
_symmetry.space_group_name_H-M   'P 1'
#
loop_
_entity.id
_entity.type
_entity.pdbx_description
1 polymer ?
#
loop_
_entity_poly.entity_id
_entity_poly.type
_entity_poly.pdbx_seq_one_letter_code
_entity_poly.pdbx_strand_id
1 'polypeptide(L)'
;MTSQVSSPAEQADEADDEANEALVGEQRKPAGNKEIRRLDRVIIRFAGDSGDGMQLTGDRFTSETASFGNDLSTLPNFPAEIRAPAGTLPGVSSFQLHFADHDILTPGDAPNVLVAMNPAALKANIGDVPRGGEIIVNTDEFAKRAMAKVGYDTSPLEDGSLDAYHVHPVPLTTMTIEALKDFGLSRKEAERSKNMFALGLLSWMYHRPTEGTETFLRTKFAKKPTIAEANIAAFRAGWNFGETTEDFAVSYEVAPASTAFPTGTYRNISGNLALSYGLIAASKQADLPLYLGSYPITPASDILHELSKHKNFGVRTFQAEDEIAGIGAALGAAFGGALGVTTTSGPGVALKSETIGLAVSLELPLLVVDIQRGGPSTGLPTKTEQADLLQAMFGRNGEAPVPIVAPRTPADCFDAALEAARIAVTYRTPVMLLSDGYLANGSEPWRIPDVDELPDLRVQFATGPNHTLPDGSEVFWPYKRDPKTLARPWAVPGTPGLEHRIGGIEKHDGSGNISYDPANHDFMVRIRQAKIDGIEVPDLTVDDPDTARTLVLGWGSTYGPITAAVRRLRAAGLPIAQAHLRHLNPFPRNLGEVLGRYQKVVVPEMNLGQLATLIRARYLVDAHSYNQVNGMPFKAEQLATALKEAIND
;
A
#
# COMPACT_ATOMS: atom_id res chain seq x y z
N MET A 1 73.94 -41.83 23.17
CA MET A 1 73.87 -42.19 21.73
C MET A 1 73.34 -40.97 21.00
N THR A 2 74.26 -40.28 20.31
CA THR A 2 74.10 -39.37 19.14
C THR A 2 72.87 -38.43 19.16
N SER A 3 72.97 -37.20 19.67
CA SER A 3 73.59 -35.94 19.12
C SER A 3 72.49 -35.03 18.54
N GLN A 4 72.03 -34.00 19.26
CA GLN A 4 72.51 -32.60 19.19
C GLN A 4 72.60 -32.01 17.76
N VAL A 5 71.68 -31.08 17.43
CA VAL A 5 71.87 -29.80 16.70
C VAL A 5 70.61 -28.94 17.02
N SER A 6 70.59 -28.05 18.03
CA SER A 6 70.85 -26.59 18.03
C SER A 6 70.04 -25.71 17.05
N SER A 7 69.06 -24.96 17.63
CA SER A 7 68.64 -23.52 17.52
C SER A 7 69.23 -22.61 16.42
N PRO A 8 68.68 -21.39 16.09
CA PRO A 8 67.57 -20.60 16.70
C PRO A 8 66.61 -19.90 15.69
N ALA A 9 65.47 -19.35 16.14
CA ALA A 9 64.85 -18.17 15.52
C ALA A 9 63.67 -17.61 16.36
N GLU A 10 63.97 -16.62 17.20
CA GLU A 10 63.05 -15.48 17.42
C GLU A 10 63.17 -14.54 16.21
N GLN A 11 62.09 -13.79 15.93
CA GLN A 11 61.94 -12.74 14.91
C GLN A 11 61.53 -13.21 13.49
N ALA A 12 60.22 -13.29 13.25
CA ALA A 12 59.54 -12.79 12.05
C ALA A 12 58.07 -13.22 12.10
N ASP A 13 57.20 -12.37 12.65
CA ASP A 13 55.74 -12.55 12.57
C ASP A 13 55.06 -11.16 12.51
N GLU A 14 55.58 -10.29 11.66
CA GLU A 14 55.05 -8.94 11.37
C GLU A 14 55.06 -8.63 9.85
N ALA A 15 55.08 -9.64 8.97
CA ALA A 15 55.25 -9.40 7.53
C ALA A 15 54.26 -10.14 6.60
N ASP A 16 53.18 -10.76 7.13
CA ASP A 16 52.19 -11.47 6.30
C ASP A 16 50.77 -10.86 6.31
N ASP A 17 50.54 -9.74 7.01
CA ASP A 17 49.26 -9.01 7.00
C ASP A 17 49.19 -7.87 5.96
N GLU A 18 50.30 -7.50 5.29
CA GLU A 18 50.31 -6.41 4.29
C GLU A 18 50.09 -6.86 2.83
N ALA A 19 49.88 -8.16 2.57
CA ALA A 19 49.76 -8.68 1.19
C ALA A 19 48.31 -8.90 0.70
N ASN A 20 47.29 -8.72 1.54
CA ASN A 20 45.88 -8.97 1.18
C ASN A 20 44.98 -7.73 1.11
N GLU A 21 45.52 -6.52 1.30
CA GLU A 21 44.80 -5.24 1.15
C GLU A 21 44.91 -4.61 -0.26
N ALA A 22 45.58 -5.26 -1.21
CA ALA A 22 45.90 -4.67 -2.52
C ALA A 22 44.93 -5.04 -3.68
N LEU A 23 43.67 -5.40 -3.41
CA LEU A 23 42.66 -5.71 -4.46
C LEU A 23 41.28 -5.09 -4.22
N VAL A 24 41.20 -3.97 -3.50
CA VAL A 24 40.03 -3.08 -3.53
C VAL A 24 40.35 -1.96 -4.51
N GLY A 25 39.84 -2.07 -5.73
CA GLY A 25 40.06 -1.08 -6.78
C GLY A 25 39.64 0.31 -6.29
N GLU A 26 40.60 1.23 -6.25
CA GLU A 26 40.38 2.65 -6.06
C GLU A 26 39.27 3.14 -7.03
N GLN A 27 38.19 3.70 -6.47
CA GLN A 27 37.26 4.51 -7.24
C GLN A 27 38.06 5.64 -7.89
N ARG A 28 38.21 5.58 -9.22
CA ARG A 28 38.79 6.65 -10.02
C ARG A 28 38.05 7.96 -9.70
N LYS A 29 38.78 8.99 -9.26
CA LYS A 29 38.28 10.37 -9.20
C LYS A 29 37.74 10.79 -10.58
N PRO A 30 36.53 11.38 -10.69
CA PRO A 30 35.93 11.71 -11.97
C PRO A 30 36.69 12.83 -12.68
N ALA A 31 36.86 12.64 -13.99
CA ALA A 31 37.34 13.66 -14.91
C ALA A 31 36.12 14.38 -15.51
N GLY A 32 35.94 15.66 -15.15
CA GLY A 32 34.88 16.54 -15.68
C GLY A 32 33.77 16.81 -14.65
N ASN A 33 33.92 17.86 -13.83
CA ASN A 33 32.87 18.27 -12.89
C ASN A 33 31.72 18.95 -13.67
N LYS A 34 30.69 18.18 -13.99
CA LYS A 34 29.37 18.73 -14.32
C LYS A 34 28.80 19.47 -13.11
N GLU A 35 27.95 20.46 -13.35
CA GLU A 35 27.34 21.25 -12.27
C GLU A 35 26.42 20.36 -11.44
N ILE A 36 26.57 20.37 -10.12
CA ILE A 36 25.68 19.64 -9.20
C ILE A 36 24.65 20.63 -8.66
N ARG A 37 23.37 20.39 -8.96
CA ARG A 37 22.26 21.20 -8.46
C ARG A 37 21.54 20.49 -7.33
N ARG A 38 21.38 21.17 -6.19
CA ARG A 38 20.58 20.67 -5.08
C ARG A 38 19.10 20.92 -5.31
N LEU A 39 18.30 19.89 -5.13
CA LEU A 39 16.84 19.93 -5.16
C LEU A 39 16.30 19.43 -3.81
N ASP A 40 15.19 20.01 -3.37
CA ASP A 40 14.45 19.59 -2.18
C ASP A 40 13.60 18.34 -2.44
N ARG A 41 13.11 18.19 -3.67
CA ARG A 41 12.33 17.03 -4.11
C ARG A 41 12.42 16.78 -5.61
N VAL A 42 12.13 15.55 -6.02
CA VAL A 42 12.10 15.12 -7.41
C VAL A 42 10.98 14.11 -7.63
N ILE A 43 10.26 14.25 -8.74
CA ILE A 43 9.26 13.30 -9.23
C ILE A 43 9.72 12.72 -10.57
N ILE A 44 9.92 11.41 -10.62
CA ILE A 44 10.35 10.67 -11.81
C ILE A 44 9.20 9.76 -12.26
N ARG A 45 8.92 9.72 -13.56
CA ARG A 45 8.01 8.73 -14.15
C ARG A 45 8.73 7.89 -15.20
N PHE A 46 8.81 6.59 -14.95
CA PHE A 46 9.20 5.59 -15.96
C PHE A 46 7.96 5.14 -16.73
N ALA A 47 8.00 5.17 -18.05
CA ALA A 47 6.88 4.76 -18.89
C ALA A 47 7.36 3.92 -20.09
N GLY A 48 6.65 2.81 -20.33
CA GLY A 48 6.96 1.86 -21.39
C GLY A 48 5.83 0.85 -21.59
N ASP A 49 6.05 -0.19 -22.37
CA ASP A 49 5.03 -1.23 -22.55
C ASP A 49 4.97 -2.15 -21.32
N SER A 50 3.79 -2.76 -21.09
CA SER A 50 3.68 -3.87 -20.16
C SER A 50 4.68 -4.98 -20.53
N GLY A 51 5.54 -5.35 -19.59
CA GLY A 51 6.61 -6.32 -19.80
C GLY A 51 8.00 -5.72 -20.08
N ASP A 52 8.11 -4.41 -20.33
CA ASP A 52 9.42 -3.71 -20.45
C ASP A 52 10.12 -3.54 -19.09
N GLY A 53 9.49 -3.94 -17.98
CA GLY A 53 10.10 -3.93 -16.66
C GLY A 53 10.12 -2.56 -15.97
N MET A 54 9.24 -1.63 -16.35
CA MET A 54 9.13 -0.30 -15.71
C MET A 54 8.87 -0.37 -14.21
N GLN A 55 8.01 -1.31 -13.79
CA GLN A 55 7.72 -1.58 -12.37
C GLN A 55 8.99 -2.03 -11.63
N LEU A 56 9.75 -2.95 -12.22
CA LEU A 56 11.00 -3.43 -11.64
C LEU A 56 12.04 -2.32 -11.51
N THR A 57 12.19 -1.49 -12.56
CA THR A 57 13.10 -0.34 -12.54
C THR A 57 12.69 0.67 -11.46
N GLY A 58 11.39 0.99 -11.39
CA GLY A 58 10.84 1.85 -10.34
C GLY A 58 11.07 1.32 -8.93
N ASP A 59 10.75 0.05 -8.68
CA ASP A 59 10.96 -0.61 -7.38
C ASP A 59 12.43 -0.60 -6.96
N ARG A 60 13.36 -0.79 -7.91
CA ARG A 60 14.79 -0.77 -7.62
C ARG A 60 15.25 0.63 -7.24
N PHE A 61 14.90 1.63 -8.04
CA PHE A 61 15.26 3.01 -7.73
C PHE A 61 14.65 3.46 -6.39
N THR A 62 13.43 3.02 -6.09
CA THR A 62 12.77 3.22 -4.78
C THR A 62 13.60 2.61 -3.64
N SER A 63 14.10 1.39 -3.81
CA SER A 63 14.91 0.71 -2.80
C SER A 63 16.24 1.43 -2.52
N GLU A 64 16.89 1.96 -3.55
CA GLU A 64 18.12 2.76 -3.39
C GLU A 64 17.84 4.10 -2.73
N THR A 65 16.75 4.75 -3.13
CA THR A 65 16.30 6.03 -2.55
C THR A 65 15.98 5.89 -1.06
N ALA A 66 15.33 4.80 -0.66
CA ALA A 66 15.10 4.47 0.74
C ALA A 66 16.42 4.23 1.50
N SER A 67 17.34 3.48 0.90
CA SER A 67 18.65 3.16 1.51
C SER A 67 19.52 4.40 1.70
N PHE A 68 19.38 5.40 0.82
CA PHE A 68 20.03 6.70 0.96
C PHE A 68 19.44 7.57 2.08
N GLY A 69 18.26 7.21 2.60
CA GLY A 69 17.58 7.91 3.68
C GLY A 69 16.66 9.05 3.22
N ASN A 70 16.21 9.04 1.97
CA ASN A 70 15.16 9.95 1.52
C ASN A 70 13.78 9.48 1.97
N ASP A 71 12.88 10.44 2.18
CA ASP A 71 11.45 10.10 2.16
C ASP A 71 11.02 9.82 0.71
N LEU A 72 10.02 8.95 0.54
CA LEU A 72 9.52 8.56 -0.77
C LEU A 72 8.03 8.20 -0.77
N SER A 73 7.41 8.37 -1.94
CA SER A 73 6.07 7.89 -2.23
C SER A 73 5.99 7.42 -3.68
N THR A 74 5.31 6.30 -3.93
CA THR A 74 5.24 5.67 -5.26
C THR A 74 3.82 5.53 -5.78
N LEU A 75 3.69 5.53 -7.10
CA LEU A 75 2.43 5.25 -7.80
C LEU A 75 2.71 4.32 -9.00
N PRO A 76 2.58 3.00 -8.80
CA PRO A 76 2.48 2.03 -9.88
C PRO A 76 1.19 2.26 -10.68
N ASN A 77 1.27 2.28 -12.00
CA ASN A 77 0.13 2.39 -12.88
C ASN A 77 0.18 1.32 -13.97
N PHE A 78 -0.72 0.34 -13.87
CA PHE A 78 -0.79 -0.81 -14.75
C PHE A 78 -1.89 -0.62 -15.81
N PRO A 79 -1.64 -1.06 -17.06
CA PRO A 79 -2.70 -1.15 -18.05
C PRO A 79 -3.75 -2.16 -17.63
N ALA A 80 -5.01 -1.94 -18.03
CA ALA A 80 -6.10 -2.87 -17.74
C ALA A 80 -5.93 -4.21 -18.45
N GLU A 81 -5.27 -4.21 -19.61
CA GLU A 81 -5.01 -5.42 -20.40
C GLU A 81 -3.69 -6.09 -20.00
N ILE A 82 -3.75 -7.38 -19.64
CA ILE A 82 -2.57 -8.18 -19.27
C ILE A 82 -1.57 -8.26 -20.44
N ARG A 83 -2.06 -8.30 -21.68
CA ARG A 83 -1.25 -8.37 -22.91
C ARG A 83 -1.81 -7.47 -24.00
N ALA A 84 -1.88 -6.17 -23.72
CA ALA A 84 -2.09 -5.20 -24.78
C ALA A 84 -1.00 -5.34 -25.86
N PRO A 85 -1.31 -5.07 -27.14
CA PRO A 85 -0.29 -5.06 -28.18
C PRO A 85 0.82 -4.05 -27.86
N ALA A 86 2.07 -4.48 -28.00
CA ALA A 86 3.23 -3.60 -27.77
C ALA A 86 3.22 -2.36 -28.67
N GLY A 87 3.61 -1.23 -28.09
CA GLY A 87 3.61 0.09 -28.72
C GLY A 87 2.21 0.66 -28.95
N THR A 88 1.25 0.39 -28.06
CA THR A 88 -0.11 0.96 -28.09
C THR A 88 -0.44 1.68 -26.79
N LEU A 89 -1.32 2.68 -26.84
CA LEU A 89 -1.71 3.46 -25.66
C LEU A 89 -2.32 2.59 -24.54
N PRO A 90 -3.21 1.61 -24.82
CA PRO A 90 -3.76 0.74 -23.77
C PRO A 90 -2.71 -0.18 -23.12
N GLY A 91 -1.55 -0.36 -23.75
CA GLY A 91 -0.46 -1.20 -23.23
C GLY A 91 0.59 -0.47 -22.42
N VAL A 92 0.46 0.86 -22.27
CA VAL A 92 1.41 1.66 -21.51
C VAL A 92 1.29 1.33 -20.03
N SER A 93 2.42 0.94 -19.44
CA SER A 93 2.65 0.82 -18.01
C SER A 93 3.55 1.96 -17.56
N SER A 94 3.27 2.53 -16.39
CA SER A 94 4.14 3.54 -15.78
C SER A 94 4.36 3.30 -14.29
N PHE A 95 5.47 3.84 -13.80
CA PHE A 95 5.82 3.86 -12.39
C PHE A 95 6.30 5.27 -12.06
N GLN A 96 5.59 5.95 -11.15
CA GLN A 96 6.00 7.24 -10.65
C GLN A 96 6.60 7.11 -9.25
N LEU A 97 7.70 7.80 -9.03
CA LEU A 97 8.38 7.91 -7.74
C LEU A 97 8.56 9.39 -7.43
N HIS A 98 8.17 9.79 -6.22
CA HIS A 98 8.50 11.07 -5.63
C HIS A 98 9.40 10.84 -4.44
N PHE A 99 10.50 11.58 -4.35
CA PHE A 99 11.40 11.53 -3.20
C PHE A 99 11.90 12.91 -2.83
N ALA A 100 12.17 13.11 -1.55
CA ALA A 100 12.51 14.41 -1.00
C ALA A 100 13.49 14.32 0.18
N ASP A 101 14.02 15.47 0.56
CA ASP A 101 14.80 15.68 1.79
C ASP A 101 13.93 16.03 3.02
N HIS A 102 12.61 15.95 2.86
CA HIS A 102 11.60 16.23 3.89
C HIS A 102 10.38 15.31 3.72
N ASP A 103 9.47 15.34 4.69
CA ASP A 103 8.26 14.52 4.72
C ASP A 103 7.30 14.81 3.54
N ILE A 104 6.99 13.78 2.76
CA ILE A 104 6.08 13.79 1.60
C ILE A 104 5.04 12.67 1.71
N LEU A 105 3.79 12.99 1.32
CA LEU A 105 2.66 12.08 1.53
C LEU A 105 1.94 11.68 0.24
N THR A 106 2.48 12.10 -0.91
CA THR A 106 1.89 11.83 -2.23
C THR A 106 2.99 11.47 -3.22
N PRO A 107 2.69 10.72 -4.29
CA PRO A 107 3.62 10.42 -5.37
C PRO A 107 3.92 11.65 -6.25
N GLY A 108 3.41 12.84 -5.90
CA GLY A 108 3.58 14.07 -6.66
C GLY A 108 2.56 14.27 -7.78
N ASP A 109 2.25 15.53 -8.10
CA ASP A 109 1.19 15.90 -9.05
C ASP A 109 1.60 15.72 -10.52
N ALA A 110 2.88 15.96 -10.81
CA ALA A 110 3.44 16.01 -12.16
C ALA A 110 4.92 15.59 -12.13
N PRO A 111 5.40 14.74 -13.05
CA PRO A 111 6.79 14.35 -13.10
C PRO A 111 7.70 15.51 -13.52
N ASN A 112 8.81 15.68 -12.80
CA ASN A 112 9.93 16.53 -13.23
C ASN A 112 10.71 15.87 -14.37
N VAL A 113 10.80 14.54 -14.35
CA VAL A 113 11.48 13.73 -15.37
C VAL A 113 10.57 12.63 -15.88
N LEU A 114 10.40 12.57 -17.21
CA LEU A 114 9.73 11.48 -17.90
C LEU A 114 10.77 10.63 -18.65
N VAL A 115 10.87 9.34 -18.30
CA VAL A 115 11.61 8.35 -19.11
C VAL A 115 10.62 7.62 -19.99
N ALA A 116 10.61 7.94 -21.29
CA ALA A 116 9.70 7.38 -22.28
C ALA A 116 10.43 6.34 -23.16
N MET A 117 10.10 5.06 -22.95
CA MET A 117 10.73 3.95 -23.66
C MET A 117 10.29 3.80 -25.12
N ASN A 118 9.17 4.41 -25.52
CA ASN A 118 8.62 4.33 -26.87
C ASN A 118 7.62 5.49 -27.14
N PRO A 119 7.14 5.67 -28.38
CA PRO A 119 6.19 6.74 -28.72
C PRO A 119 4.84 6.66 -27.97
N ALA A 120 4.37 5.47 -27.63
CA ALA A 120 3.12 5.28 -26.87
C ALA A 120 3.27 5.82 -25.44
N ALA A 121 4.39 5.49 -24.78
CA ALA A 121 4.73 5.96 -23.46
C ALA A 121 4.86 7.49 -23.41
N LEU A 122 5.49 8.10 -24.43
CA LEU A 122 5.54 9.55 -24.56
C LEU A 122 4.13 10.14 -24.70
N LYS A 123 3.35 9.68 -25.68
CA LYS A 123 2.01 10.24 -25.96
C LYS A 123 1.05 10.12 -24.77
N ALA A 124 1.12 9.01 -24.03
CA ALA A 124 0.25 8.78 -22.88
C ALA A 124 0.58 9.65 -21.66
N ASN A 125 1.81 10.19 -21.56
CA ASN A 125 2.29 10.85 -20.34
C ASN A 125 2.73 12.30 -20.53
N ILE A 126 2.99 12.75 -21.76
CA ILE A 126 3.54 14.09 -22.02
C ILE A 126 2.65 15.22 -21.48
N GLY A 127 1.32 15.02 -21.49
CA GLY A 127 0.38 16.00 -20.96
C GLY A 127 0.45 16.23 -19.44
N ASP A 128 1.08 15.32 -18.69
CA ASP A 128 1.33 15.48 -17.26
C ASP A 128 2.68 16.15 -16.96
N VAL A 129 3.60 16.24 -17.93
CA VAL A 129 4.92 16.83 -17.74
C VAL A 129 4.78 18.36 -17.78
N PRO A 130 5.27 19.11 -16.78
CA PRO A 130 5.25 20.56 -16.83
C PRO A 130 6.24 21.09 -17.86
N ARG A 131 6.00 22.31 -18.36
CA ARG A 131 6.97 23.01 -19.22
C ARG A 131 8.31 23.15 -18.49
N GLY A 132 9.41 22.95 -19.20
CA GLY A 132 10.76 22.89 -18.64
C GLY A 132 11.07 21.57 -17.92
N GLY A 133 10.17 20.58 -17.95
CA GLY A 133 10.48 19.22 -17.48
C GLY A 133 11.49 18.51 -18.38
N GLU A 134 12.18 17.53 -17.81
CA GLU A 134 13.17 16.70 -18.50
C GLU A 134 12.47 15.50 -19.15
N ILE A 135 12.80 15.19 -20.40
CA ILE A 135 12.26 14.04 -21.13
C ILE A 135 13.42 13.21 -21.68
N ILE A 136 13.59 12.00 -21.16
CA ILE A 136 14.54 11.03 -21.71
C ILE A 136 13.78 10.10 -22.63
N VAL A 137 14.12 10.08 -23.92
CA VAL A 137 13.42 9.30 -24.94
C VAL A 137 14.33 8.23 -25.53
N ASN A 138 13.81 7.00 -25.66
CA ASN A 138 14.49 5.95 -26.43
C ASN A 138 14.34 6.20 -27.94
N THR A 139 15.33 6.79 -28.58
CA THR A 139 15.23 7.15 -30.01
C THR A 139 15.09 5.94 -30.93
N ASP A 140 15.57 4.76 -30.52
CA ASP A 140 15.52 3.53 -31.33
C ASP A 140 14.07 3.08 -31.62
N GLU A 141 13.10 3.49 -30.78
CA GLU A 141 11.70 3.08 -30.88
C GLU A 141 10.82 4.05 -31.70
N PHE A 142 11.36 5.20 -32.13
CA PHE A 142 10.64 6.22 -32.91
C PHE A 142 10.66 5.94 -34.42
N ALA A 143 10.50 4.66 -34.81
CA ALA A 143 10.36 4.27 -36.21
C ALA A 143 8.96 4.60 -36.76
N LYS A 144 8.86 4.88 -38.07
CA LYS A 144 7.60 5.25 -38.76
C LYS A 144 6.41 4.36 -38.41
N ARG A 145 6.60 3.04 -38.36
CA ARG A 145 5.55 2.07 -38.02
C ARG A 145 5.08 2.18 -36.56
N ALA A 146 5.99 2.41 -35.62
CA ALA A 146 5.66 2.55 -34.20
C ALA A 146 4.93 3.87 -33.94
N MET A 147 5.37 4.96 -34.57
CA MET A 147 4.71 6.26 -34.51
C MET A 147 3.29 6.23 -35.09
N ALA A 148 3.11 5.60 -36.26
CA ALA A 148 1.79 5.46 -36.88
C ALA A 148 0.79 4.70 -36.00
N LYS A 149 1.23 3.68 -35.24
CA LYS A 149 0.34 2.93 -34.31
C LYS A 149 -0.33 3.80 -33.26
N VAL A 150 0.34 4.88 -32.86
CA VAL A 150 -0.17 5.80 -31.84
C VAL A 150 -0.67 7.11 -32.44
N GLY A 151 -0.76 7.20 -33.78
CA GLY A 151 -1.27 8.36 -34.50
C GLY A 151 -0.33 9.57 -34.41
N TYR A 152 0.97 9.35 -34.57
CA TYR A 152 1.93 10.41 -34.90
C TYR A 152 2.20 10.37 -36.42
N ASP A 153 1.89 11.47 -37.10
CA ASP A 153 2.15 11.63 -38.54
C ASP A 153 3.61 12.00 -38.81
N THR A 154 4.17 12.86 -37.96
CA THR A 154 5.58 13.27 -37.90
C THR A 154 6.18 12.89 -36.55
N SER A 155 7.51 12.78 -36.50
CA SER A 155 8.20 12.49 -35.23
C SER A 155 8.06 13.68 -34.28
N PRO A 156 7.57 13.48 -33.05
CA PRO A 156 7.52 14.55 -32.05
C PRO A 156 8.91 15.05 -31.65
N LEU A 157 9.97 14.31 -31.98
CA LEU A 157 11.36 14.71 -31.76
C LEU A 157 11.86 15.72 -32.81
N GLU A 158 11.11 15.93 -33.89
CA GLU A 158 11.54 16.72 -35.06
C GLU A 158 10.54 17.81 -35.46
N ASP A 159 9.30 17.78 -34.96
CA ASP A 159 8.22 18.67 -35.37
C ASP A 159 8.01 19.90 -34.48
N GLY A 160 8.88 20.10 -33.48
CA GLY A 160 8.83 21.21 -32.53
C GLY A 160 7.77 21.04 -31.41
N SER A 161 7.02 19.94 -31.39
CA SER A 161 6.00 19.71 -30.34
C SER A 161 6.58 19.58 -28.92
N LEU A 162 7.88 19.31 -28.81
CA LEU A 162 8.59 19.18 -27.55
C LEU A 162 9.48 20.38 -27.18
N ASP A 163 9.40 21.50 -27.91
CA ASP A 163 10.24 22.69 -27.69
C ASP A 163 10.09 23.31 -26.28
N ALA A 164 8.97 23.04 -25.61
CA ALA A 164 8.71 23.52 -24.26
C ALA A 164 9.39 22.68 -23.15
N TYR A 165 10.15 21.63 -23.50
CA TYR A 165 10.76 20.68 -22.58
C TYR A 165 12.26 20.53 -22.86
N HIS A 166 12.99 19.99 -21.88
CA HIS A 166 14.38 19.59 -22.06
C HIS A 166 14.43 18.13 -22.51
N VAL A 167 14.59 17.91 -23.83
CA VAL A 167 14.56 16.57 -24.42
C VAL A 167 15.97 16.01 -24.53
N HIS A 168 16.18 14.82 -23.98
CA HIS A 168 17.40 14.02 -24.01
C HIS A 168 17.19 12.79 -24.91
N PRO A 169 17.60 12.86 -26.19
CA PRO A 169 17.51 11.73 -27.11
C PRO A 169 18.60 10.70 -26.81
N VAL A 170 18.20 9.50 -26.36
CA VAL A 170 19.15 8.42 -26.03
C VAL A 170 18.83 7.17 -26.85
N PRO A 171 19.78 6.61 -27.63
CA PRO A 171 19.60 5.34 -28.32
C PRO A 171 19.75 4.16 -27.34
N LEU A 172 18.83 4.09 -26.36
CA LEU A 172 18.86 3.17 -25.23
C LEU A 172 18.97 1.70 -25.67
N THR A 173 18.21 1.31 -26.70
CA THR A 173 18.22 -0.07 -27.20
C THR A 173 19.57 -0.41 -27.82
N THR A 174 20.07 0.46 -28.69
CA THR A 174 21.34 0.27 -29.39
C THR A 174 22.51 0.22 -28.40
N MET A 175 22.57 1.15 -27.45
CA MET A 175 23.63 1.19 -26.43
C MET A 175 23.58 -0.01 -25.49
N THR A 176 22.38 -0.46 -25.11
CA THR A 176 22.22 -1.67 -24.28
C THR A 176 22.72 -2.91 -25.03
N ILE A 177 22.36 -3.07 -26.30
CA ILE A 177 22.81 -4.23 -27.10
C ILE A 177 24.34 -4.23 -27.25
N GLU A 178 24.93 -3.06 -27.52
CA GLU A 178 26.38 -2.93 -27.69
C GLU A 178 27.13 -3.26 -26.39
N ALA A 179 26.63 -2.80 -25.24
CA ALA A 179 27.19 -3.13 -23.93
C ALA A 179 27.13 -4.63 -23.59
N LEU A 180 26.22 -5.39 -24.23
CA LEU A 180 25.97 -6.79 -23.96
C LEU A 180 26.46 -7.75 -25.06
N LYS A 181 27.15 -7.25 -26.09
CA LYS A 181 27.58 -8.05 -27.25
C LYS A 181 28.44 -9.26 -26.89
N ASP A 182 29.26 -9.14 -25.84
CA ASP A 182 30.21 -10.17 -25.41
C ASP A 182 29.60 -11.19 -24.42
N PHE A 183 28.32 -11.04 -24.06
CA PHE A 183 27.62 -11.92 -23.10
C PHE A 183 26.95 -13.14 -23.76
N GLY A 184 27.05 -13.30 -25.07
CA GLY A 184 26.46 -14.42 -25.81
C GLY A 184 24.94 -14.46 -25.78
N LEU A 185 24.29 -13.32 -25.50
CA LEU A 185 22.83 -13.20 -25.46
C LEU A 185 22.26 -12.99 -26.87
N SER A 186 21.06 -13.52 -27.12
CA SER A 186 20.32 -13.13 -28.31
C SER A 186 19.93 -11.65 -28.24
N ARG A 187 19.73 -11.01 -29.39
CA ARG A 187 19.29 -9.59 -29.45
C ARG A 187 18.05 -9.33 -28.58
N LYS A 188 17.07 -10.24 -28.63
CA LYS A 188 15.84 -10.15 -27.83
C LYS A 188 16.10 -10.26 -26.32
N GLU A 189 17.10 -11.01 -25.90
CA GLU A 189 17.48 -11.10 -24.48
C GLU A 189 18.22 -9.84 -24.02
N ALA A 190 19.11 -9.30 -24.84
CA ALA A 190 19.81 -8.04 -24.56
C ALA A 190 18.82 -6.85 -24.48
N GLU A 191 17.85 -6.77 -25.39
CA GLU A 191 16.80 -5.74 -25.41
C GLU A 191 15.99 -5.69 -24.11
N ARG A 192 15.82 -6.83 -23.41
CA ARG A 192 15.09 -6.89 -22.14
C ARG A 192 15.84 -6.25 -20.97
N SER A 193 17.12 -5.92 -21.14
CA SER A 193 17.95 -5.24 -20.14
C SER A 193 17.95 -3.71 -20.31
N LYS A 194 17.24 -3.16 -21.31
CA LYS A 194 17.19 -1.70 -21.58
C LYS A 194 16.68 -0.90 -20.37
N ASN A 195 15.82 -1.51 -19.58
CA ASN A 195 15.29 -0.92 -18.36
C ASN A 195 16.35 -0.80 -17.24
N MET A 196 17.38 -1.66 -17.23
CA MET A 196 18.53 -1.54 -16.34
C MET A 196 19.47 -0.43 -16.79
N PHE A 197 19.65 -0.23 -18.11
CA PHE A 197 20.39 0.92 -18.61
C PHE A 197 19.73 2.23 -18.16
N ALA A 198 18.42 2.37 -18.35
CA ALA A 198 17.68 3.54 -17.89
C ALA A 198 17.78 3.73 -16.36
N LEU A 199 17.75 2.63 -15.59
CA LEU A 199 17.98 2.65 -14.15
C LEU A 199 19.38 3.22 -13.82
N GLY A 200 20.43 2.75 -14.49
CA GLY A 200 21.80 3.22 -14.30
C GLY A 200 21.98 4.70 -14.61
N LEU A 201 21.38 5.17 -15.71
CA LEU A 201 21.40 6.58 -16.09
C LEU A 201 20.76 7.46 -15.02
N LEU A 202 19.59 7.07 -14.49
CA LEU A 202 18.96 7.84 -13.43
C LEU A 202 19.70 7.72 -12.10
N SER A 203 20.28 6.56 -11.79
CA SER A 203 21.12 6.42 -10.61
C SER A 203 22.30 7.39 -10.65
N TRP A 204 22.93 7.57 -11.82
CA TRP A 204 23.95 8.61 -12.01
C TRP A 204 23.36 10.02 -11.85
N MET A 205 22.24 10.31 -12.54
CA MET A 205 21.62 11.65 -12.56
C MET A 205 21.24 12.16 -11.16
N TYR A 206 20.93 11.25 -10.23
CA TYR A 206 20.54 11.56 -8.85
C TYR A 206 21.53 11.08 -7.78
N HIS A 207 22.78 10.79 -8.16
CA HIS A 207 23.85 10.35 -7.27
C HIS A 207 23.46 9.17 -6.34
N ARG A 208 22.71 8.19 -6.88
CA ARG A 208 22.34 6.97 -6.15
C ARG A 208 23.51 5.98 -6.10
N PRO A 209 23.78 5.38 -4.93
CA PRO A 209 24.75 4.29 -4.83
C PRO A 209 24.44 3.14 -5.80
N THR A 210 25.48 2.45 -6.26
CA THR A 210 25.34 1.38 -7.27
C THR A 210 25.36 -0.02 -6.66
N GLU A 211 26.02 -0.15 -5.51
CA GLU A 211 26.39 -1.40 -4.85
C GLU A 211 25.16 -2.21 -4.42
N GLY A 212 24.13 -1.53 -3.91
CA GLY A 212 22.86 -2.13 -3.51
C GLY A 212 22.15 -2.79 -4.69
N THR A 213 22.08 -2.10 -5.82
CA THR A 213 21.42 -2.58 -7.04
C THR A 213 22.17 -3.75 -7.64
N GLU A 214 23.50 -3.69 -7.70
CA GLU A 214 24.31 -4.81 -8.17
C GLU A 214 24.13 -6.06 -7.30
N THR A 215 24.17 -5.91 -5.98
CA THR A 215 23.98 -7.00 -5.03
C THR A 215 22.62 -7.66 -5.24
N PHE A 216 21.57 -6.85 -5.35
CA PHE A 216 20.22 -7.34 -5.64
C PHE A 216 20.16 -8.12 -6.96
N LEU A 217 20.77 -7.63 -8.04
CA LEU A 217 20.75 -8.30 -9.34
C LEU A 217 21.44 -9.67 -9.27
N ARG A 218 22.57 -9.77 -8.57
CA ARG A 218 23.27 -11.05 -8.31
C ARG A 218 22.39 -12.01 -7.51
N THR A 219 21.70 -11.54 -6.47
CA THR A 219 20.80 -12.39 -5.67
C THR A 219 19.58 -12.84 -6.47
N LYS A 220 18.90 -11.93 -7.18
CA LYS A 220 17.68 -12.21 -7.94
C LYS A 220 17.92 -13.23 -9.05
N PHE A 221 19.04 -13.09 -9.75
CA PHE A 221 19.42 -13.95 -10.87
C PHE A 221 20.50 -14.97 -10.49
N ALA A 222 20.62 -15.34 -9.21
CA ALA A 222 21.64 -16.29 -8.73
C ALA A 222 21.63 -17.63 -9.48
N LYS A 223 20.45 -18.07 -9.94
CA LYS A 223 20.29 -19.30 -10.75
C LYS A 223 20.68 -19.13 -12.22
N LYS A 224 20.91 -17.90 -12.69
CA LYS A 224 21.28 -17.54 -14.07
C LYS A 224 22.40 -16.49 -14.07
N PRO A 225 23.64 -16.84 -13.70
CA PRO A 225 24.73 -15.89 -13.51
C PRO A 225 25.02 -15.00 -14.73
N THR A 226 24.97 -15.56 -15.94
CA THR A 226 25.15 -14.78 -17.19
C THR A 226 24.11 -13.68 -17.34
N ILE A 227 22.85 -13.94 -16.95
CA ILE A 227 21.79 -12.94 -16.96
C ILE A 227 22.01 -11.90 -15.86
N ALA A 228 22.49 -12.31 -14.69
CA ALA A 228 22.82 -11.38 -13.61
C ALA A 228 23.89 -10.37 -14.06
N GLU A 229 25.02 -10.87 -14.56
CA GLU A 229 26.14 -10.02 -14.99
C GLU A 229 25.78 -9.18 -16.22
N ALA A 230 24.95 -9.69 -17.14
CA ALA A 230 24.43 -8.87 -18.23
C ALA A 230 23.55 -7.71 -17.75
N ASN A 231 22.68 -7.93 -16.76
CA ASN A 231 21.87 -6.83 -16.21
C ASN A 231 22.75 -5.79 -15.48
N ILE A 232 23.80 -6.23 -14.79
CA ILE A 232 24.78 -5.37 -14.13
C ILE A 232 25.58 -4.56 -15.16
N ALA A 233 26.02 -5.20 -16.25
CA ALA A 233 26.72 -4.52 -17.33
C ALA A 233 25.84 -3.46 -18.01
N ALA A 234 24.57 -3.77 -18.28
CA ALA A 234 23.61 -2.80 -18.81
C ALA A 234 23.39 -1.63 -17.85
N PHE A 235 23.25 -1.90 -16.55
CA PHE A 235 23.14 -0.88 -15.51
C PHE A 235 24.37 0.03 -15.45
N ARG A 236 25.58 -0.54 -15.39
CA ARG A 236 26.83 0.23 -15.41
C ARG A 236 27.01 1.03 -16.69
N ALA A 237 26.61 0.49 -17.84
CA ALA A 237 26.65 1.21 -19.12
C ALA A 237 25.77 2.46 -19.10
N GLY A 238 24.58 2.38 -18.50
CA GLY A 238 23.71 3.54 -18.31
C GLY A 238 24.31 4.59 -17.37
N TRP A 239 24.91 4.15 -16.27
CA TRP A 239 25.58 5.04 -15.32
C TRP A 239 26.79 5.75 -15.97
N ASN A 240 27.64 5.01 -16.66
CA ASN A 240 28.81 5.54 -17.39
C ASN A 240 28.39 6.48 -18.53
N PHE A 241 27.26 6.22 -19.20
CA PHE A 241 26.72 7.11 -20.23
C PHE A 241 26.40 8.48 -19.64
N GLY A 242 25.78 8.50 -18.45
CA GLY A 242 25.53 9.71 -17.69
C GLY A 242 26.80 10.52 -17.45
N GLU A 243 27.87 9.89 -16.98
CA GLU A 243 29.16 10.57 -16.76
C GLU A 243 29.75 11.18 -18.03
N THR A 244 29.66 10.45 -19.15
CA THR A 244 30.43 10.75 -20.36
C THR A 244 29.71 11.62 -21.39
N THR A 245 28.37 11.63 -21.40
CA THR A 245 27.60 12.46 -22.34
C THR A 245 27.64 13.94 -21.97
N GLU A 246 27.64 14.85 -22.94
CA GLU A 246 27.47 16.30 -22.68
C GLU A 246 25.99 16.71 -22.61
N ASP A 247 25.05 15.83 -22.98
CA ASP A 247 23.61 16.12 -23.04
C ASP A 247 23.01 16.45 -21.67
N PHE A 248 23.57 15.86 -20.60
CA PHE A 248 23.22 16.21 -19.22
C PHE A 248 24.26 17.19 -18.66
N ALA A 249 23.96 18.49 -18.73
CA ALA A 249 24.82 19.55 -18.21
C ALA A 249 24.87 19.59 -16.66
N VAL A 250 23.86 19.04 -16.00
CA VAL A 250 23.65 19.11 -14.54
C VAL A 250 23.29 17.72 -14.01
N SER A 251 23.86 17.36 -12.85
CA SER A 251 23.40 16.24 -12.04
C SER A 251 22.75 16.78 -10.75
N TYR A 252 21.83 16.02 -10.16
CA TYR A 252 20.98 16.47 -9.08
C TYR A 252 21.30 15.75 -7.77
N GLU A 253 21.31 16.49 -6.66
CA GLU A 253 21.47 15.94 -5.31
C GLU A 253 20.21 16.28 -4.50
N VAL A 254 19.59 15.25 -3.90
CA VAL A 254 18.51 15.41 -2.91
C VAL A 254 19.04 14.87 -1.58
N ALA A 255 19.14 15.73 -0.58
CA ALA A 255 19.71 15.38 0.72
C ALA A 255 18.84 14.32 1.43
N PRO A 256 19.39 13.50 2.35
CA PRO A 256 18.60 12.58 3.17
C PRO A 256 17.58 13.32 4.04
N ALA A 257 16.40 12.74 4.24
CA ALA A 257 15.31 13.27 5.07
C ALA A 257 15.53 13.05 6.58
N SER A 258 16.76 13.33 7.03
CA SER A 258 17.26 13.01 8.38
C SER A 258 16.50 13.70 9.53
N THR A 259 15.75 14.77 9.23
CA THR A 259 14.92 15.49 10.21
C THR A 259 13.43 15.17 10.11
N ALA A 260 13.00 14.48 9.05
CA ALA A 260 11.59 14.13 8.83
C ALA A 260 11.14 12.93 9.68
N PHE A 261 12.09 12.07 10.07
CA PHE A 261 11.81 10.80 10.73
C PHE A 261 12.46 10.68 12.11
N PRO A 262 11.77 10.10 13.11
CA PRO A 262 12.41 9.68 14.34
C PRO A 262 13.54 8.68 14.08
N THR A 263 14.58 8.67 14.91
CA THR A 263 15.65 7.66 14.83
C THR A 263 15.08 6.24 15.00
N GLY A 264 15.51 5.30 14.15
CA GLY A 264 15.07 3.90 14.22
C GLY A 264 15.52 3.09 13.00
N THR A 265 15.11 1.81 12.98
CA THR A 265 15.32 0.93 11.82
C THR A 265 14.14 1.06 10.87
N TYR A 266 14.41 1.43 9.62
CA TYR A 266 13.39 1.61 8.59
C TYR A 266 13.52 0.56 7.50
N ARG A 267 12.40 0.27 6.86
CA ARG A 267 12.35 -0.45 5.59
C ARG A 267 11.32 0.19 4.68
N ASN A 268 11.53 0.11 3.37
CA ASN A 268 10.46 0.40 2.44
C ASN A 268 9.35 -0.67 2.56
N ILE A 269 8.09 -0.25 2.57
CA ILE A 269 6.94 -1.16 2.63
C ILE A 269 5.81 -0.68 1.72
N SER A 270 5.14 -1.61 1.05
CA SER A 270 3.89 -1.34 0.35
C SER A 270 2.68 -1.65 1.23
N GLY A 271 1.51 -1.10 0.92
CA GLY A 271 0.32 -1.26 1.76
C GLY A 271 -0.13 -2.71 1.93
N ASN A 272 -0.16 -3.50 0.85
CA ASN A 272 -0.52 -4.92 0.95
C ASN A 272 0.50 -5.73 1.77
N LEU A 273 1.78 -5.36 1.70
CA LEU A 273 2.83 -6.00 2.48
C LEU A 273 2.72 -5.64 3.97
N ALA A 274 2.50 -4.36 4.28
CA ALA A 274 2.25 -3.86 5.63
C ALA A 274 1.02 -4.52 6.25
N LEU A 275 -0.08 -4.62 5.50
CA LEU A 275 -1.30 -5.30 5.93
C LEU A 275 -1.04 -6.78 6.23
N SER A 276 -0.31 -7.48 5.37
CA SER A 276 0.07 -8.89 5.57
C SER A 276 0.85 -9.08 6.86
N TYR A 277 1.82 -8.20 7.15
CA TYR A 277 2.57 -8.23 8.40
C TYR A 277 1.73 -7.86 9.62
N GLY A 278 0.80 -6.90 9.48
CA GLY A 278 -0.13 -6.53 10.54
C GLY A 278 -1.04 -7.69 10.94
N LEU A 279 -1.51 -8.48 9.96
CA LEU A 279 -2.29 -9.70 10.22
C LEU A 279 -1.47 -10.78 10.94
N ILE A 280 -0.21 -10.96 10.55
CA ILE A 280 0.70 -11.90 11.24
C ILE A 280 0.97 -11.44 12.67
N ALA A 281 1.27 -10.15 12.86
CA ALA A 281 1.48 -9.55 14.17
C ALA A 281 0.24 -9.70 15.05
N ALA A 282 -0.96 -9.42 14.51
CA ALA A 282 -2.22 -9.62 15.21
C ALA A 282 -2.44 -11.07 15.64
N SER A 283 -2.15 -12.03 14.76
CA SER A 283 -2.22 -13.46 15.07
C SER A 283 -1.29 -13.85 16.22
N LYS A 284 -0.06 -13.29 16.26
CA LYS A 284 0.87 -13.52 17.36
C LYS A 284 0.43 -12.86 18.65
N GLN A 285 0.00 -11.62 18.61
CA GLN A 285 -0.48 -10.90 19.80
C GLN A 285 -1.78 -11.49 20.36
N ALA A 286 -2.61 -12.11 19.51
CA ALA A 286 -3.83 -12.77 19.95
C ALA A 286 -3.62 -14.21 20.47
N ASP A 287 -2.43 -14.77 20.24
CA ASP A 287 -2.11 -16.20 20.43
C ASP A 287 -3.09 -17.13 19.67
N LEU A 288 -3.39 -16.75 18.41
CA LEU A 288 -4.31 -17.49 17.55
C LEU A 288 -3.64 -17.86 16.23
N PRO A 289 -3.83 -19.07 15.69
CA PRO A 289 -3.38 -19.37 14.33
C PRO A 289 -4.13 -18.49 13.32
N LEU A 290 -3.41 -17.94 12.34
CA LEU A 290 -3.99 -17.15 11.25
C LEU A 290 -4.53 -18.07 10.15
N TYR A 291 -5.81 -17.94 9.81
CA TYR A 291 -6.42 -18.63 8.68
C TYR A 291 -6.93 -17.63 7.65
N LEU A 292 -6.34 -17.62 6.45
CA LEU A 292 -6.82 -16.84 5.31
C LEU A 292 -7.63 -17.74 4.38
N GLY A 293 -8.93 -17.52 4.27
CA GLY A 293 -9.78 -18.09 3.22
C GLY A 293 -10.10 -17.03 2.18
N SER A 294 -9.58 -17.15 0.95
CA SER A 294 -9.77 -16.10 -0.07
C SER A 294 -9.84 -16.67 -1.49
N TYR A 295 -10.41 -15.88 -2.40
CA TYR A 295 -10.35 -16.10 -3.84
C TYR A 295 -9.45 -15.02 -4.46
N PRO A 296 -8.56 -15.34 -5.42
CA PRO A 296 -7.68 -14.36 -6.02
C PRO A 296 -8.45 -13.26 -6.77
N ILE A 297 -8.26 -12.01 -6.36
CA ILE A 297 -8.85 -10.83 -7.00
C ILE A 297 -7.89 -9.63 -6.89
N THR A 298 -7.66 -8.92 -8.00
CA THR A 298 -6.85 -7.68 -8.00
C THR A 298 -7.60 -6.56 -7.28
N PRO A 299 -6.95 -5.76 -6.42
CA PRO A 299 -5.53 -5.79 -6.02
C PRO A 299 -5.24 -6.55 -4.72
N ALA A 300 -6.15 -7.39 -4.21
CA ALA A 300 -6.00 -8.08 -2.93
C ALA A 300 -5.15 -9.37 -2.95
N SER A 301 -4.91 -9.97 -4.12
CA SER A 301 -4.19 -11.26 -4.25
C SER A 301 -2.78 -11.25 -3.67
N ASP A 302 -2.11 -10.10 -3.60
CA ASP A 302 -0.74 -10.03 -3.06
C ASP A 302 -0.67 -10.34 -1.57
N ILE A 303 -1.75 -10.12 -0.82
CA ILE A 303 -1.84 -10.52 0.58
C ILE A 303 -1.80 -12.05 0.70
N LEU A 304 -2.54 -12.76 -0.17
CA LEU A 304 -2.49 -14.23 -0.24
C LEU A 304 -1.08 -14.71 -0.59
N HIS A 305 -0.45 -14.09 -1.60
CA HIS A 305 0.91 -14.43 -2.00
C HIS A 305 1.91 -14.26 -0.86
N GLU A 306 1.84 -13.15 -0.14
CA GLU A 306 2.75 -12.87 0.97
C GLU A 306 2.50 -13.82 2.15
N LEU A 307 1.26 -13.94 2.62
CA LEU A 307 0.91 -14.82 3.75
C LEU A 307 1.27 -16.30 3.48
N SER A 308 1.20 -16.76 2.23
CA SER A 308 1.55 -18.14 1.86
C SER A 308 3.02 -18.51 2.12
N LYS A 309 3.90 -17.51 2.20
CA LYS A 309 5.34 -17.67 2.50
C LYS A 309 5.60 -17.86 3.98
N HIS A 310 4.68 -17.44 4.84
CA HIS A 310 4.87 -17.25 6.28
C HIS A 310 4.29 -18.38 7.15
N LYS A 311 4.36 -19.63 6.66
CA LYS A 311 3.86 -20.82 7.40
C LYS A 311 4.55 -21.01 8.76
N ASN A 312 5.80 -20.54 8.88
CA ASN A 312 6.57 -20.53 10.12
C ASN A 312 5.90 -19.73 11.26
N PHE A 313 5.02 -18.78 10.93
CA PHE A 313 4.24 -18.05 11.92
C PHE A 313 2.92 -18.71 12.30
N GLY A 314 2.62 -19.91 11.76
CA GLY A 314 1.35 -20.60 11.98
C GLY A 314 0.25 -20.19 10.99
N VAL A 315 0.62 -19.48 9.92
CA VAL A 315 -0.30 -19.01 8.88
C VAL A 315 -0.76 -20.18 8.01
N ARG A 316 -2.08 -20.29 7.81
CA ARG A 316 -2.70 -21.21 6.86
C ARG A 316 -3.50 -20.43 5.83
N THR A 317 -3.12 -20.59 4.57
CA THR A 317 -3.83 -19.99 3.44
C THR A 317 -4.64 -21.05 2.70
N PHE A 318 -5.90 -20.75 2.40
CA PHE A 318 -6.80 -21.55 1.59
C PHE A 318 -7.28 -20.71 0.40
N GLN A 319 -6.82 -21.07 -0.79
CA GLN A 319 -7.34 -20.52 -2.03
C GLN A 319 -8.61 -21.29 -2.38
N ALA A 320 -9.75 -20.63 -2.21
CA ALA A 320 -11.05 -21.20 -2.49
C ALA A 320 -11.40 -21.14 -3.98
N GLU A 321 -12.46 -21.85 -4.35
CA GLU A 321 -13.06 -21.88 -5.69
C GLU A 321 -13.78 -20.57 -6.04
N ASP A 322 -14.31 -19.86 -5.04
CA ASP A 322 -14.98 -18.56 -5.17
C ASP A 322 -14.93 -17.76 -3.84
N GLU A 323 -15.45 -16.53 -3.86
CA GLU A 323 -15.51 -15.67 -2.69
C GLU A 323 -16.40 -16.19 -1.56
N ILE A 324 -17.46 -16.94 -1.87
CA ILE A 324 -18.43 -17.48 -0.90
C ILE A 324 -17.75 -18.59 -0.09
N ALA A 325 -17.12 -19.55 -0.77
CA ALA A 325 -16.33 -20.61 -0.17
C ALA A 325 -15.15 -20.04 0.63
N GLY A 326 -14.49 -18.99 0.12
CA GLY A 326 -13.38 -18.32 0.82
C GLY A 326 -13.79 -17.74 2.18
N ILE A 327 -14.87 -16.95 2.23
CA ILE A 327 -15.34 -16.40 3.51
C ILE A 327 -15.95 -17.47 4.42
N GLY A 328 -16.64 -18.48 3.85
CA GLY A 328 -17.20 -19.59 4.60
C GLY A 328 -16.11 -20.38 5.34
N ALA A 329 -15.00 -20.67 4.67
CA ALA A 329 -13.84 -21.32 5.27
C ALA A 329 -13.20 -20.46 6.39
N ALA A 330 -13.07 -19.16 6.17
CA ALA A 330 -12.53 -18.23 7.16
C ALA A 330 -13.42 -18.14 8.42
N LEU A 331 -14.75 -18.06 8.25
CA LEU A 331 -15.71 -18.05 9.35
C LEU A 331 -15.74 -19.39 10.10
N GLY A 332 -15.64 -20.51 9.39
CA GLY A 332 -15.51 -21.84 9.98
C GLY A 332 -14.22 -21.99 10.80
N ALA A 333 -13.10 -21.44 10.31
CA ALA A 333 -11.85 -21.40 11.05
C ALA A 333 -11.96 -20.55 12.33
N ALA A 334 -12.65 -19.41 12.25
CA ALA A 334 -12.99 -18.60 13.43
C ALA A 334 -13.89 -19.37 14.41
N PHE A 335 -14.87 -20.14 13.95
CA PHE A 335 -15.61 -21.02 14.86
C PHE A 335 -14.68 -22.02 15.58
N GLY A 336 -13.68 -22.55 14.86
CA GLY A 336 -12.67 -23.48 15.37
C GLY A 336 -11.54 -22.87 16.22
N GLY A 337 -11.59 -21.59 16.57
CA GLY A 337 -10.57 -20.96 17.43
C GLY A 337 -9.39 -20.32 16.69
N ALA A 338 -9.49 -20.09 15.38
CA ALA A 338 -8.47 -19.36 14.61
C ALA A 338 -8.82 -17.86 14.46
N LEU A 339 -7.82 -17.03 14.15
CA LEU A 339 -8.07 -15.71 13.61
C LEU A 339 -8.46 -15.85 12.13
N GLY A 340 -9.77 -15.84 11.86
CA GLY A 340 -10.32 -15.96 10.52
C GLY A 340 -10.20 -14.66 9.73
N VAL A 341 -9.64 -14.73 8.53
CA VAL A 341 -9.46 -13.60 7.62
C VAL A 341 -9.89 -13.97 6.21
N THR A 342 -10.51 -13.03 5.50
CA THR A 342 -10.74 -13.09 4.06
C THR A 342 -10.33 -11.78 3.42
N THR A 343 -9.69 -11.85 2.25
CA THR A 343 -9.25 -10.68 1.48
C THR A 343 -10.02 -10.64 0.16
N THR A 344 -10.39 -9.44 -0.29
CA THR A 344 -11.23 -9.26 -1.47
C THR A 344 -11.21 -7.81 -2.00
N SER A 345 -12.10 -7.51 -2.94
CA SER A 345 -12.42 -6.16 -3.43
C SER A 345 -13.95 -6.05 -3.60
N GLY A 346 -14.50 -4.87 -3.94
CA GLY A 346 -15.94 -4.59 -4.03
C GLY A 346 -16.85 -5.70 -4.59
N PRO A 347 -16.56 -6.33 -5.75
CA PRO A 347 -17.38 -7.44 -6.29
C PRO A 347 -17.45 -8.64 -5.36
N GLY A 348 -16.32 -8.97 -4.72
CA GLY A 348 -16.26 -10.08 -3.79
C GLY A 348 -16.91 -9.75 -2.44
N VAL A 349 -16.90 -8.49 -1.99
CA VAL A 349 -17.72 -8.05 -0.84
C VAL A 349 -19.21 -8.30 -1.11
N ALA A 350 -19.68 -8.05 -2.33
CA ALA A 350 -21.07 -8.30 -2.69
C ALA A 350 -21.43 -9.78 -2.54
N LEU A 351 -20.57 -10.68 -3.04
CA LEU A 351 -20.75 -12.14 -2.90
C LEU A 351 -20.65 -12.61 -1.44
N LYS A 352 -19.81 -11.96 -0.63
CA LYS A 352 -19.59 -12.32 0.79
C LYS A 352 -20.68 -11.82 1.73
N SER A 353 -21.58 -10.94 1.28
CA SER A 353 -22.52 -10.21 2.14
C SER A 353 -23.41 -11.12 2.97
N GLU A 354 -23.85 -12.26 2.44
CA GLU A 354 -24.63 -13.26 3.20
C GLU A 354 -23.81 -13.84 4.37
N THR A 355 -22.58 -14.28 4.12
CA THR A 355 -21.71 -14.84 5.16
C THR A 355 -21.25 -13.81 6.17
N ILE A 356 -21.10 -12.54 5.78
CA ILE A 356 -20.87 -11.44 6.73
C ILE A 356 -22.08 -11.29 7.65
N GLY A 357 -23.31 -11.32 7.11
CA GLY A 357 -24.54 -11.32 7.90
C GLY A 357 -24.62 -12.53 8.84
N LEU A 358 -24.21 -13.72 8.37
CA LEU A 358 -24.07 -14.90 9.21
C LEU A 358 -23.07 -14.66 10.35
N ALA A 359 -21.89 -14.12 10.07
CA ALA A 359 -20.87 -13.82 11.09
C ALA A 359 -21.39 -12.84 12.17
N VAL A 360 -22.21 -11.85 11.79
CA VAL A 360 -22.90 -10.96 12.75
C VAL A 360 -23.86 -11.76 13.64
N SER A 361 -24.65 -12.68 13.08
CA SER A 361 -25.58 -13.52 13.84
C SER A 361 -24.87 -14.55 14.74
N LEU A 362 -23.74 -15.09 14.29
CA LEU A 362 -22.91 -16.05 15.04
C LEU A 362 -22.08 -15.37 16.12
N GLU A 363 -21.86 -14.06 15.97
CA GLU A 363 -20.99 -13.25 16.81
C GLU A 363 -19.60 -13.88 16.97
N LEU A 364 -18.94 -14.05 15.82
CA LEU A 364 -17.58 -14.58 15.71
C LEU A 364 -16.63 -13.51 15.19
N PRO A 365 -15.36 -13.53 15.62
CA PRO A 365 -14.32 -12.64 15.08
C PRO A 365 -13.99 -13.03 13.64
N LEU A 366 -14.14 -12.11 12.70
CA LEU A 366 -13.78 -12.31 11.30
C LEU A 366 -13.24 -11.00 10.73
N LEU A 367 -12.11 -11.03 10.04
CA LEU A 367 -11.62 -9.87 9.30
C LEU A 367 -11.97 -10.00 7.83
N VAL A 368 -12.67 -9.00 7.30
CA VAL A 368 -12.97 -8.87 5.87
C VAL A 368 -12.17 -7.68 5.35
N VAL A 369 -11.07 -7.98 4.68
CA VAL A 369 -10.17 -6.98 4.11
C VAL A 369 -10.65 -6.68 2.69
N ASP A 370 -11.15 -5.48 2.47
CA ASP A 370 -11.60 -4.98 1.18
C ASP A 370 -10.57 -4.00 0.65
N ILE A 371 -9.85 -4.40 -0.39
CA ILE A 371 -8.97 -3.51 -1.12
C ILE A 371 -9.76 -2.92 -2.29
N GLN A 372 -10.33 -1.74 -2.06
CA GLN A 372 -11.24 -1.08 -2.99
C GLN A 372 -10.56 -0.76 -4.33
N ARG A 373 -11.34 -0.83 -5.41
CA ARG A 373 -10.93 -0.54 -6.78
C ARG A 373 -12.09 0.11 -7.54
N GLY A 374 -11.84 0.66 -8.73
CA GLY A 374 -12.89 1.31 -9.53
C GLY A 374 -14.05 0.36 -9.84
N GLY A 375 -15.27 0.78 -9.52
CA GLY A 375 -16.52 0.07 -9.81
C GLY A 375 -17.33 0.74 -10.95
N PRO A 376 -18.62 0.39 -11.12
CA PRO A 376 -19.35 -0.75 -10.54
C PRO A 376 -19.09 -2.07 -11.30
N SER A 377 -19.60 -3.19 -10.77
CA SER A 377 -19.40 -4.54 -11.35
C SER A 377 -17.90 -4.87 -11.49
N THR A 378 -17.43 -5.38 -12.62
CA THR A 378 -15.98 -5.57 -12.85
C THR A 378 -15.20 -4.27 -12.71
N GLY A 379 -15.79 -3.16 -13.18
CA GLY A 379 -15.24 -1.81 -13.10
C GLY A 379 -13.86 -1.68 -13.74
N LEU A 380 -12.93 -1.08 -13.00
CA LEU A 380 -11.55 -0.80 -13.38
C LEU A 380 -10.59 -1.52 -12.41
N PRO A 381 -10.27 -2.81 -12.62
CA PRO A 381 -9.56 -3.62 -11.64
C PRO A 381 -8.19 -3.09 -11.19
N THR A 382 -7.52 -2.30 -12.05
CA THR A 382 -6.19 -1.74 -11.79
C THR A 382 -6.22 -0.28 -11.33
N LYS A 383 -7.41 0.30 -11.13
CA LYS A 383 -7.58 1.71 -10.75
C LYS A 383 -8.14 1.82 -9.34
N THR A 384 -7.68 2.85 -8.64
CA THR A 384 -8.09 3.11 -7.25
C THR A 384 -9.41 3.85 -7.22
N GLU A 385 -10.25 3.54 -6.23
CA GLU A 385 -11.49 4.24 -5.94
C GLU A 385 -11.89 3.94 -4.49
N GLN A 386 -12.69 4.80 -3.86
CA GLN A 386 -13.17 4.61 -2.48
C GLN A 386 -14.69 4.53 -2.44
N ALA A 387 -15.26 3.66 -3.28
CA ALA A 387 -16.69 3.61 -3.55
C ALA A 387 -17.43 2.46 -2.84
N ASP A 388 -16.80 1.76 -1.91
CA ASP A 388 -17.42 0.61 -1.24
C ASP A 388 -17.89 0.91 0.19
N LEU A 389 -17.75 2.16 0.70
CA LEU A 389 -18.12 2.53 2.07
C LEU A 389 -19.61 2.25 2.38
N LEU A 390 -20.53 2.63 1.50
CA LEU A 390 -21.96 2.35 1.72
C LEU A 390 -22.28 0.86 1.62
N GLN A 391 -21.58 0.11 0.77
CA GLN A 391 -21.70 -1.35 0.71
C GLN A 391 -21.17 -1.99 2.00
N ALA A 392 -20.06 -1.50 2.54
CA ALA A 392 -19.52 -1.93 3.83
C ALA A 392 -20.42 -1.51 5.01
N MET A 393 -21.15 -0.40 4.91
CA MET A 393 -22.08 0.08 5.92
C MET A 393 -23.42 -0.65 5.90
N PHE A 394 -23.95 -0.99 4.72
CA PHE A 394 -25.37 -1.38 4.55
C PHE A 394 -25.60 -2.54 3.55
N GLY A 395 -24.56 -3.19 3.02
CA GLY A 395 -24.67 -4.19 1.96
C GLY A 395 -25.25 -5.55 2.36
N ARG A 396 -25.53 -5.79 3.65
CA ARG A 396 -26.10 -7.07 4.13
C ARG A 396 -27.60 -6.91 4.41
N ASN A 397 -28.33 -8.02 4.37
CA ASN A 397 -29.77 -8.04 4.67
C ASN A 397 -30.06 -7.90 6.16
N GLY A 398 -31.15 -7.19 6.50
CA GLY A 398 -31.59 -6.94 7.88
C GLY A 398 -30.66 -6.01 8.66
N GLU A 399 -30.92 -5.89 9.96
CA GLU A 399 -30.11 -5.10 10.89
C GLU A 399 -28.84 -5.86 11.28
N ALA A 400 -27.80 -5.72 10.47
CA ALA A 400 -26.53 -6.44 10.61
C ALA A 400 -25.34 -5.47 10.67
N PRO A 401 -25.12 -4.76 11.79
CA PRO A 401 -24.05 -3.77 11.91
C PRO A 401 -22.68 -4.45 12.03
N VAL A 402 -21.67 -3.83 11.42
CA VAL A 402 -20.27 -4.28 11.47
C VAL A 402 -19.34 -3.10 11.71
N PRO A 403 -18.25 -3.24 12.49
CA PRO A 403 -17.25 -2.19 12.60
C PRO A 403 -16.47 -2.02 11.29
N ILE A 404 -16.01 -0.79 11.05
CA ILE A 404 -15.28 -0.44 9.83
C ILE A 404 -14.04 0.40 10.18
N VAL A 405 -12.87 -0.07 9.74
CA VAL A 405 -11.56 0.58 9.92
C VAL A 405 -10.94 0.84 8.55
N ALA A 406 -10.28 2.00 8.36
CA ALA A 406 -9.55 2.33 7.15
C ALA A 406 -8.14 2.88 7.48
N PRO A 407 -7.07 2.39 6.82
CA PRO A 407 -5.73 2.95 6.94
C PRO A 407 -5.60 4.27 6.17
N ARG A 408 -4.67 5.13 6.58
CA ARG A 408 -4.43 6.43 5.93
C ARG A 408 -3.22 6.47 4.99
N THR A 409 -2.26 5.57 5.16
CA THR A 409 -1.04 5.47 4.35
C THR A 409 -0.62 4.01 4.15
N PRO A 410 0.31 3.69 3.21
CA PRO A 410 0.80 2.32 3.04
C PRO A 410 1.35 1.68 4.32
N ALA A 411 2.15 2.39 5.12
CA ALA A 411 2.66 1.85 6.38
C ALA A 411 1.55 1.65 7.41
N ASP A 412 0.59 2.57 7.48
CA ASP A 412 -0.54 2.53 8.41
C ASP A 412 -1.49 1.34 8.19
N CYS A 413 -1.40 0.65 7.04
CA CYS A 413 -2.06 -0.63 6.81
C CYS A 413 -1.66 -1.70 7.85
N PHE A 414 -0.45 -1.64 8.40
CA PHE A 414 -0.01 -2.51 9.48
C PHE A 414 -0.84 -2.29 10.75
N ASP A 415 -0.93 -1.04 11.21
CA ASP A 415 -1.66 -0.66 12.43
C ASP A 415 -3.17 -0.81 12.27
N ALA A 416 -3.72 -0.53 11.09
CA ALA A 416 -5.13 -0.76 10.80
C ALA A 416 -5.51 -2.25 10.88
N ALA A 417 -4.62 -3.16 10.48
CA ALA A 417 -4.84 -4.60 10.63
C ALA A 417 -4.85 -5.04 12.09
N LEU A 418 -3.94 -4.51 12.92
CA LEU A 418 -3.93 -4.74 14.37
C LEU A 418 -5.20 -4.20 15.03
N GLU A 419 -5.63 -3.00 14.66
CA GLU A 419 -6.85 -2.38 15.21
C GLU A 419 -8.11 -3.17 14.81
N ALA A 420 -8.20 -3.58 13.53
CA ALA A 420 -9.31 -4.41 13.08
C ALA A 420 -9.35 -5.76 13.82
N ALA A 421 -8.19 -6.39 14.02
CA ALA A 421 -8.07 -7.63 14.79
C ALA A 421 -8.49 -7.43 16.25
N ARG A 422 -8.02 -6.37 16.91
CA ARG A 422 -8.41 -5.99 18.28
C ARG A 422 -9.92 -5.89 18.39
N ILE A 423 -10.57 -5.13 17.51
CA ILE A 423 -12.03 -4.99 17.53
C ILE A 423 -12.72 -6.34 17.31
N ALA A 424 -12.30 -7.10 16.30
CA ALA A 424 -12.93 -8.37 15.96
C ALA A 424 -12.87 -9.35 17.13
N VAL A 425 -11.69 -9.51 17.75
CA VAL A 425 -11.51 -10.42 18.88
C VAL A 425 -12.21 -9.87 20.13
N THR A 426 -11.99 -8.62 20.54
CA THR A 426 -12.59 -8.08 21.78
C THR A 426 -14.12 -8.11 21.77
N TYR A 427 -14.75 -7.78 20.64
CA TYR A 427 -16.22 -7.64 20.54
C TYR A 427 -16.90 -8.82 19.84
N ARG A 428 -16.14 -9.83 19.40
CA ARG A 428 -16.64 -11.04 18.71
C ARG A 428 -17.61 -10.69 17.59
N THR A 429 -17.09 -9.99 16.59
CA THR A 429 -17.87 -9.45 15.47
C THR A 429 -17.03 -9.45 14.19
N PRO A 430 -17.63 -9.60 12.99
CA PRO A 430 -16.93 -9.36 11.74
C PRO A 430 -16.56 -7.87 11.61
N VAL A 431 -15.32 -7.57 11.21
CA VAL A 431 -14.82 -6.21 10.98
C VAL A 431 -14.44 -6.04 9.52
N MET A 432 -14.91 -4.95 8.90
CA MET A 432 -14.49 -4.53 7.57
C MET A 432 -13.22 -3.68 7.70
N LEU A 433 -12.16 -4.05 7.00
CA LEU A 433 -10.96 -3.22 6.83
C LEU A 433 -10.94 -2.70 5.39
N LEU A 434 -11.22 -1.42 5.20
CA LEU A 434 -11.30 -0.77 3.89
C LEU A 434 -9.97 -0.11 3.53
N SER A 435 -9.18 -0.75 2.67
CA SER A 435 -8.05 -0.13 1.98
C SER A 435 -8.44 0.19 0.53
N ASP A 436 -7.50 0.62 -0.29
CA ASP A 436 -7.73 0.87 -1.72
C ASP A 436 -6.49 0.59 -2.56
N GLY A 437 -6.67 0.51 -3.88
CA GLY A 437 -5.61 0.19 -4.83
C GLY A 437 -4.43 1.17 -4.80
N TYR A 438 -4.61 2.41 -4.32
CA TYR A 438 -3.52 3.36 -4.19
C TYR A 438 -2.66 3.05 -2.96
N LEU A 439 -3.25 2.80 -1.79
CA LEU A 439 -2.47 2.37 -0.61
C LEU A 439 -1.83 1.00 -0.82
N ALA A 440 -2.57 0.06 -1.42
CA ALA A 440 -2.13 -1.32 -1.62
C ALA A 440 -0.82 -1.42 -2.43
N ASN A 441 -0.70 -0.59 -3.47
CA ASN A 441 0.43 -0.59 -4.41
C ASN A 441 1.46 0.50 -4.10
N GLY A 442 1.07 1.58 -3.43
CA GLY A 442 1.97 2.64 -2.99
C GLY A 442 2.93 2.13 -1.92
N SER A 443 4.08 2.80 -1.81
CA SER A 443 5.10 2.49 -0.81
C SER A 443 5.62 3.74 -0.14
N GLU A 444 6.07 3.59 1.10
CA GLU A 444 6.70 4.63 1.91
C GLU A 444 7.70 4.01 2.91
N PRO A 445 8.62 4.82 3.47
CA PRO A 445 9.47 4.37 4.57
C PRO A 445 8.63 4.00 5.80
N TRP A 446 8.81 2.78 6.29
CA TRP A 446 8.15 2.30 7.51
C TRP A 446 9.17 1.99 8.59
N ARG A 447 8.98 2.63 9.74
CA ARG A 447 9.72 2.32 10.96
C ARG A 447 9.28 0.94 11.45
N ILE A 448 10.21 0.02 11.57
CA ILE A 448 9.92 -1.31 12.10
C ILE A 448 9.59 -1.14 13.60
N PRO A 449 8.38 -1.55 14.05
CA PRO A 449 7.99 -1.44 15.45
C PRO A 449 8.72 -2.50 16.27
N ASP A 450 8.97 -2.16 17.54
CA ASP A 450 9.41 -3.15 18.51
C ASP A 450 8.23 -4.06 18.90
N VAL A 451 8.48 -5.37 18.95
CA VAL A 451 7.40 -6.37 19.17
C VAL A 451 6.72 -6.16 20.53
N ASP A 452 7.47 -5.70 21.53
CA ASP A 452 6.98 -5.45 22.88
C ASP A 452 6.11 -4.17 22.98
N GLU A 453 6.13 -3.30 21.96
CA GLU A 453 5.27 -2.11 21.88
C GLU A 453 3.91 -2.41 21.25
N LEU A 454 3.74 -3.60 20.66
CA LEU A 454 2.49 -3.99 20.02
C LEU A 454 1.39 -4.26 21.07
N PRO A 455 0.12 -3.98 20.75
CA PRO A 455 -0.98 -4.17 21.69
C PRO A 455 -1.18 -5.66 22.01
N ASP A 456 -1.47 -5.95 23.28
CA ASP A 456 -1.88 -7.29 23.72
C ASP A 456 -3.31 -7.59 23.21
N LEU A 457 -3.43 -8.59 22.35
CA LEU A 457 -4.71 -9.01 21.76
C LEU A 457 -5.17 -10.37 22.29
N ARG A 458 -4.55 -10.90 23.35
CA ARG A 458 -4.76 -12.26 23.83
C ARG A 458 -6.23 -12.56 24.09
N VAL A 459 -6.65 -13.71 23.59
CA VAL A 459 -8.04 -14.15 23.67
C VAL A 459 -8.23 -15.14 24.80
N GLN A 460 -9.24 -14.90 25.63
CA GLN A 460 -9.74 -15.89 26.58
C GLN A 460 -10.91 -16.66 25.96
N PHE A 461 -10.70 -17.96 25.76
CA PHE A 461 -11.76 -18.90 25.40
C PHE A 461 -12.56 -19.31 26.63
N ALA A 462 -13.82 -19.68 26.42
CA ALA A 462 -14.61 -20.31 27.47
C ALA A 462 -14.03 -21.69 27.80
N THR A 463 -13.89 -21.98 29.09
CA THR A 463 -13.28 -23.23 29.59
C THR A 463 -14.23 -24.10 30.40
N GLY A 464 -15.44 -23.62 30.69
CA GLY A 464 -16.45 -24.34 31.45
C GLY A 464 -17.86 -23.72 31.34
N PRO A 465 -18.89 -24.42 31.86
CA PRO A 465 -20.25 -23.92 31.95
C PRO A 465 -20.32 -22.52 32.58
N ASN A 466 -21.35 -21.75 32.24
CA ASN A 466 -21.49 -20.37 32.68
C ASN A 466 -22.92 -20.04 33.16
N HIS A 467 -23.77 -21.04 33.34
CA HIS A 467 -25.13 -20.87 33.79
C HIS A 467 -25.61 -22.11 34.56
N THR A 468 -26.41 -21.89 35.60
CA THR A 468 -27.00 -22.95 36.42
C THR A 468 -28.50 -22.99 36.17
N LEU A 469 -29.02 -24.14 35.73
CA LEU A 469 -30.46 -24.35 35.54
C LEU A 469 -31.19 -24.46 36.89
N PRO A 470 -32.54 -24.34 36.92
CA PRO A 470 -33.31 -24.45 38.16
C PRO A 470 -33.16 -25.78 38.91
N ASP A 471 -32.76 -26.84 38.23
CA ASP A 471 -32.50 -28.17 38.80
C ASP A 471 -31.08 -28.32 39.38
N GLY A 472 -30.27 -27.26 39.32
CA GLY A 472 -28.89 -27.24 39.79
C GLY A 472 -27.86 -27.76 38.79
N SER A 473 -28.26 -28.11 37.57
CA SER A 473 -27.32 -28.52 36.53
C SER A 473 -26.57 -27.34 35.91
N GLU A 474 -25.26 -27.50 35.72
CA GLU A 474 -24.39 -26.52 35.08
C GLU A 474 -24.41 -26.69 33.56
N VAL A 475 -24.71 -25.61 32.84
CA VAL A 475 -24.79 -25.59 31.36
C VAL A 475 -24.01 -24.41 30.77
N PHE A 476 -23.62 -24.56 29.50
CA PHE A 476 -23.02 -23.48 28.75
C PHE A 476 -24.09 -22.71 27.95
N TRP A 477 -24.18 -21.41 28.20
CA TRP A 477 -25.00 -20.47 27.45
C TRP A 477 -24.14 -19.70 26.45
N PRO A 478 -24.21 -20.04 25.15
CA PRO A 478 -23.32 -19.50 24.13
C PRO A 478 -23.57 -18.03 23.84
N TYR A 479 -24.73 -17.44 24.17
CA TYR A 479 -25.04 -16.02 23.99
C TYR A 479 -25.13 -15.26 25.33
N LYS A 480 -24.52 -15.79 26.39
CA LYS A 480 -24.38 -15.03 27.65
C LYS A 480 -23.46 -13.84 27.42
N ARG A 481 -23.95 -12.63 27.68
CA ARG A 481 -23.24 -11.38 27.35
C ARG A 481 -22.18 -11.03 28.37
N ASP A 482 -21.01 -10.64 27.89
CA ASP A 482 -20.08 -9.85 28.69
C ASP A 482 -20.70 -8.46 28.97
N PRO A 483 -20.74 -7.99 30.24
CA PRO A 483 -21.42 -6.75 30.58
C PRO A 483 -20.71 -5.48 30.06
N LYS A 484 -19.44 -5.57 29.66
CA LYS A 484 -18.67 -4.44 29.13
C LYS A 484 -18.68 -4.42 27.61
N THR A 485 -18.38 -5.55 26.98
CA THR A 485 -18.22 -5.62 25.52
C THR A 485 -19.47 -6.12 24.80
N LEU A 486 -20.46 -6.64 25.53
CA LEU A 486 -21.64 -7.35 24.99
C LEU A 486 -21.29 -8.57 24.12
N ALA A 487 -20.00 -8.95 24.08
CA ALA A 487 -19.52 -10.10 23.36
C ALA A 487 -20.04 -11.37 24.02
N ARG A 488 -20.25 -12.40 23.20
CA ARG A 488 -20.54 -13.74 23.67
C ARG A 488 -19.25 -14.50 24.05
N PRO A 489 -19.33 -15.52 24.93
CA PRO A 489 -18.23 -16.44 25.15
C PRO A 489 -17.90 -17.21 23.86
N TRP A 490 -16.61 -17.33 23.57
CA TRP A 490 -16.11 -18.13 22.45
C TRP A 490 -15.59 -19.46 22.99
N ALA A 491 -16.30 -20.54 22.67
CA ALA A 491 -15.92 -21.91 23.04
C ALA A 491 -15.44 -22.64 21.77
N VAL A 492 -14.30 -23.32 21.88
CA VAL A 492 -13.74 -24.11 20.77
C VAL A 492 -14.49 -25.45 20.68
N PRO A 493 -14.92 -25.89 19.49
CA PRO A 493 -15.53 -27.20 19.33
C PRO A 493 -14.63 -28.33 19.85
N GLY A 494 -15.22 -29.28 20.58
CA GLY A 494 -14.51 -30.39 21.22
C GLY A 494 -14.11 -30.14 22.67
N THR A 495 -14.33 -28.95 23.22
CA THR A 495 -14.18 -28.70 24.66
C THR A 495 -15.33 -29.36 25.45
N PRO A 496 -15.05 -30.29 26.39
CA PRO A 496 -16.09 -30.98 27.15
C PRO A 496 -16.99 -30.05 27.96
N GLY A 497 -18.31 -30.28 27.92
CA GLY A 497 -19.29 -29.52 28.68
C GLY A 497 -19.66 -28.16 28.08
N LEU A 498 -19.09 -27.82 26.91
CA LEU A 498 -19.39 -26.60 26.16
C LEU A 498 -20.09 -26.88 24.82
N GLU A 499 -20.72 -28.05 24.68
CA GLU A 499 -21.45 -28.42 23.47
C GLU A 499 -22.52 -27.37 23.17
N HIS A 500 -22.46 -26.75 22.00
CA HIS A 500 -23.36 -25.67 21.64
C HIS A 500 -23.63 -25.61 20.14
N ARG A 501 -24.76 -24.99 19.77
CA ARG A 501 -25.17 -24.81 18.37
C ARG A 501 -25.52 -23.36 18.07
N ILE A 502 -24.60 -22.67 17.42
CA ILE A 502 -24.83 -21.38 16.79
C ILE A 502 -25.26 -21.55 15.32
N GLY A 503 -25.96 -20.57 14.76
CA GLY A 503 -26.48 -20.62 13.39
C GLY A 503 -27.14 -19.28 13.00
N GLY A 504 -27.55 -19.14 11.74
CA GLY A 504 -28.13 -17.90 11.21
C GLY A 504 -29.61 -17.66 11.53
N ILE A 505 -30.31 -18.63 12.11
CA ILE A 505 -31.68 -18.43 12.63
C ILE A 505 -31.58 -17.70 13.99
N GLU A 506 -32.49 -16.76 14.24
CA GLU A 506 -32.50 -15.94 15.46
C GLU A 506 -32.38 -16.79 16.72
N LYS A 507 -31.56 -16.28 17.64
CA LYS A 507 -31.14 -17.00 18.84
C LYS A 507 -31.76 -16.36 20.07
N HIS A 508 -32.21 -17.20 20.99
CA HIS A 508 -32.61 -16.77 22.31
C HIS A 508 -31.39 -16.21 23.04
N ASP A 509 -31.55 -15.05 23.68
CA ASP A 509 -30.50 -14.44 24.50
C ASP A 509 -30.01 -15.42 25.60
N GLY A 510 -28.71 -15.45 25.87
CA GLY A 510 -28.13 -16.45 26.75
C GLY A 510 -28.06 -17.85 26.12
N SER A 511 -29.17 -18.60 26.11
CA SER A 511 -29.19 -20.04 25.80
C SER A 511 -28.78 -20.40 24.36
N GLY A 512 -28.96 -19.50 23.39
CA GLY A 512 -28.64 -19.78 21.99
C GLY A 512 -29.56 -20.78 21.28
N ASN A 513 -30.69 -21.11 21.90
CA ASN A 513 -31.75 -21.88 21.25
C ASN A 513 -32.42 -21.05 20.15
N ILE A 514 -33.11 -21.72 19.23
CA ILE A 514 -33.90 -21.01 18.21
C ILE A 514 -35.05 -20.28 18.90
N SER A 515 -35.25 -19.01 18.57
CA SER A 515 -36.37 -18.21 19.05
C SER A 515 -37.05 -17.48 17.90
N TYR A 516 -38.39 -17.51 17.91
CA TYR A 516 -39.24 -16.70 17.03
C TYR A 516 -40.04 -15.67 17.83
N ASP A 517 -39.71 -15.51 19.12
CA ASP A 517 -40.38 -14.56 19.99
C ASP A 517 -40.08 -13.12 19.55
N PRO A 518 -41.11 -12.28 19.30
CA PRO A 518 -40.90 -10.92 18.83
C PRO A 518 -40.08 -10.05 19.79
N ALA A 519 -40.23 -10.21 21.11
CA ALA A 519 -39.49 -9.42 22.09
C ALA A 519 -38.02 -9.83 22.12
N ASN A 520 -37.72 -11.13 22.02
CA ASN A 520 -36.35 -11.61 21.84
C ASN A 520 -35.72 -11.05 20.56
N HIS A 521 -36.46 -11.02 19.44
CA HIS A 521 -35.91 -10.49 18.19
C HIS A 521 -35.58 -8.99 18.30
N ASP A 522 -36.48 -8.16 18.84
CA ASP A 522 -36.22 -6.73 19.07
C ASP A 522 -35.00 -6.54 19.97
N PHE A 523 -34.91 -7.30 21.07
CA PHE A 523 -33.77 -7.26 21.97
C PHE A 523 -32.45 -7.63 21.28
N MET A 524 -32.43 -8.75 20.54
CA MET A 524 -31.23 -9.24 19.86
C MET A 524 -30.77 -8.31 18.73
N VAL A 525 -31.70 -7.66 18.03
CA VAL A 525 -31.37 -6.59 17.06
C VAL A 525 -30.69 -5.42 17.76
N ARG A 526 -31.33 -4.88 18.81
CA ARG A 526 -30.80 -3.72 19.54
C ARG A 526 -29.47 -3.99 20.22
N ILE A 527 -29.28 -5.17 20.81
CA ILE A 527 -28.03 -5.49 21.52
C ILE A 527 -26.86 -5.68 20.55
N ARG A 528 -27.09 -6.23 19.35
CA ARG A 528 -26.06 -6.31 18.30
C ARG A 528 -25.65 -4.91 17.84
N GLN A 529 -26.61 -3.98 17.69
CA GLN A 529 -26.32 -2.58 17.39
C GLN A 529 -25.58 -1.88 18.53
N ALA A 530 -26.07 -2.01 19.77
CA ALA A 530 -25.45 -1.42 20.96
C ALA A 530 -24.02 -1.92 21.17
N LYS A 531 -23.73 -3.18 20.80
CA LYS A 531 -22.37 -3.73 20.81
C LYS A 531 -21.44 -2.95 19.87
N ILE A 532 -21.88 -2.64 18.65
CA ILE A 532 -21.06 -1.89 17.69
C ILE A 532 -20.91 -0.43 18.11
N ASP A 533 -22.00 0.22 18.55
CA ASP A 533 -21.95 1.60 19.04
C ASP A 533 -21.11 1.75 20.33
N GLY A 534 -21.04 0.67 21.12
CA GLY A 534 -20.27 0.59 22.35
C GLY A 534 -18.76 0.37 22.16
N ILE A 535 -18.29 0.11 20.93
CA ILE A 535 -16.87 -0.11 20.67
C ILE A 535 -16.08 1.15 21.02
N GLU A 536 -15.11 0.99 21.91
CA GLU A 536 -14.16 2.05 22.25
C GLU A 536 -13.19 2.31 21.09
N VAL A 537 -13.28 3.52 20.55
CA VAL A 537 -12.40 4.07 19.51
C VAL A 537 -11.85 5.42 20.00
N PRO A 538 -10.62 5.81 19.62
CA PRO A 538 -10.07 7.11 19.97
C PRO A 538 -10.93 8.27 19.45
N ASP A 539 -10.91 9.38 20.18
CA ASP A 539 -11.49 10.63 19.72
C ASP A 539 -10.76 11.14 18.46
N LEU A 540 -11.49 11.85 17.60
CA LEU A 540 -10.93 12.48 16.42
C LEU A 540 -10.01 13.63 16.83
N THR A 541 -8.73 13.50 16.50
CA THR A 541 -7.75 14.59 16.56
C THR A 541 -7.86 15.46 15.31
N VAL A 542 -7.84 16.78 15.52
CA VAL A 542 -7.88 17.77 14.44
C VAL A 542 -6.56 18.52 14.40
N ASP A 543 -5.98 18.65 13.21
CA ASP A 543 -4.87 19.55 12.94
C ASP A 543 -5.45 20.90 12.52
N ASP A 544 -5.52 21.85 13.46
CA ASP A 544 -6.14 23.18 13.30
C ASP A 544 -5.14 24.29 13.68
N PRO A 545 -4.94 25.32 12.84
CA PRO A 545 -4.18 26.52 13.20
C PRO A 545 -4.94 27.49 14.14
N ASP A 546 -5.88 26.99 14.95
CA ASP A 546 -6.80 27.67 15.89
C ASP A 546 -7.73 28.75 15.29
N THR A 547 -7.48 29.17 14.06
CA THR A 547 -8.16 30.29 13.38
C THR A 547 -8.95 29.84 12.16
N ALA A 548 -8.95 28.54 11.87
CA ALA A 548 -9.64 28.00 10.71
C ALA A 548 -11.16 28.01 10.90
N ARG A 549 -11.87 28.39 9.84
CA ARG A 549 -13.35 28.28 9.76
C ARG A 549 -13.81 27.10 8.91
N THR A 550 -12.89 26.56 8.10
CA THR A 550 -13.12 25.46 7.17
C THR A 550 -12.33 24.25 7.65
N LEU A 551 -13.02 23.12 7.82
CA LEU A 551 -12.43 21.81 8.08
C LEU A 551 -12.48 20.96 6.81
N VAL A 552 -11.35 20.33 6.48
CA VAL A 552 -11.31 19.24 5.50
C VAL A 552 -11.34 17.92 6.24
N LEU A 553 -12.35 17.10 5.97
CA LEU A 553 -12.51 15.78 6.57
C LEU A 553 -12.21 14.70 5.54
N GLY A 554 -11.18 13.89 5.79
CA GLY A 554 -10.78 12.78 4.94
C GLY A 554 -10.98 11.40 5.57
N TRP A 555 -10.84 10.37 4.75
CA TRP A 555 -10.67 8.97 5.18
C TRP A 555 -9.88 8.17 4.13
N GLY A 556 -9.29 7.05 4.54
CA GLY A 556 -8.51 6.20 3.63
C GLY A 556 -7.32 6.93 2.98
N SER A 557 -7.03 6.62 1.71
CA SER A 557 -5.95 7.23 0.91
C SER A 557 -6.01 8.74 0.68
N THR A 558 -7.14 9.39 0.91
CA THR A 558 -7.25 10.85 0.71
C THR A 558 -6.36 11.65 1.67
N TYR A 559 -5.85 11.03 2.73
CA TYR A 559 -4.97 11.65 3.73
C TYR A 559 -3.80 12.39 3.10
N GLY A 560 -3.06 11.71 2.22
CA GLY A 560 -1.85 12.27 1.62
C GLY A 560 -2.15 13.51 0.77
N PRO A 561 -3.06 13.42 -0.22
CA PRO A 561 -3.48 14.57 -1.01
C PRO A 561 -4.07 15.72 -0.18
N ILE A 562 -4.92 15.42 0.82
CA ILE A 562 -5.50 16.43 1.72
C ILE A 562 -4.40 17.15 2.48
N THR A 563 -3.48 16.40 3.10
CA THR A 563 -2.39 16.98 3.89
C THR A 563 -1.48 17.84 3.02
N ALA A 564 -1.13 17.37 1.82
CA ALA A 564 -0.32 18.14 0.88
C ALA A 564 -1.01 19.45 0.43
N ALA A 565 -2.31 19.39 0.13
CA ALA A 565 -3.10 20.56 -0.23
C ALA A 565 -3.21 21.57 0.93
N VAL A 566 -3.49 21.08 2.14
CA VAL A 566 -3.60 21.89 3.37
C VAL A 566 -2.26 22.55 3.71
N ARG A 567 -1.14 21.81 3.66
CA ARG A 567 0.21 22.38 3.85
C ARG A 567 0.48 23.50 2.85
N ARG A 568 0.12 23.30 1.57
CA ARG A 568 0.29 24.32 0.52
C ARG A 568 -0.54 25.58 0.78
N LEU A 569 -1.79 25.45 1.21
CA LEU A 569 -2.65 26.58 1.52
C LEU A 569 -2.19 27.34 2.76
N ARG A 570 -1.76 26.63 3.81
CA ARG A 570 -1.20 27.23 5.03
C ARG A 570 0.10 27.98 4.75
N ALA A 571 0.98 27.44 3.90
CA ALA A 571 2.19 28.13 3.44
C ALA A 571 1.86 29.42 2.66
N ALA A 572 0.69 29.48 2.00
CA ALA A 572 0.17 30.68 1.35
C ALA A 572 -0.61 31.62 2.31
N GLY A 573 -0.61 31.34 3.62
CA GLY A 573 -1.24 32.17 4.65
C GLY A 573 -2.74 31.96 4.86
N LEU A 574 -3.33 30.88 4.31
CA LEU A 574 -4.76 30.60 4.45
C LEU A 574 -5.05 29.67 5.64
N PRO A 575 -5.96 30.05 6.57
CA PRO A 575 -6.29 29.24 7.73
C PRO A 575 -7.30 28.14 7.36
N ILE A 576 -6.85 26.89 7.38
CA ILE A 576 -7.69 25.71 7.11
C ILE A 576 -7.31 24.58 8.07
N ALA A 577 -8.31 23.90 8.63
CA ALA A 577 -8.15 22.75 9.50
C ALA A 577 -8.30 21.45 8.70
N GLN A 578 -7.68 20.37 9.18
CA GLN A 578 -7.88 19.04 8.63
C GLN A 578 -8.06 17.99 9.72
N ALA A 579 -8.89 16.99 9.43
CA ALA A 579 -9.04 15.80 10.26
C ALA A 579 -9.22 14.57 9.37
N HIS A 580 -8.83 13.40 9.88
CA HIS A 580 -8.87 12.16 9.11
C HIS A 580 -9.42 10.99 9.92
N LEU A 581 -10.41 10.30 9.37
CA LEU A 581 -11.10 9.20 10.06
C LEU A 581 -10.38 7.86 9.79
N ARG A 582 -9.99 7.19 10.88
CA ARG A 582 -9.63 5.75 10.88
C ARG A 582 -10.85 4.87 11.06
N HIS A 583 -11.70 5.22 12.03
CA HIS A 583 -12.90 4.48 12.39
C HIS A 583 -14.11 5.10 11.71
N LEU A 584 -14.74 4.32 10.84
CA LEU A 584 -15.92 4.74 10.08
C LEU A 584 -17.19 4.18 10.72
N ASN A 585 -17.11 3.03 11.37
CA ASN A 585 -18.20 2.50 12.19
C ASN A 585 -17.63 1.77 13.43
N PRO A 586 -17.99 2.17 14.66
CA PRO A 586 -18.61 3.46 14.97
C PRO A 586 -17.67 4.62 14.59
N PHE A 587 -18.26 5.79 14.34
CA PHE A 587 -17.47 7.04 14.28
C PHE A 587 -16.95 7.42 15.68
N PRO A 588 -15.85 8.20 15.77
CA PRO A 588 -15.41 8.80 17.02
C PRO A 588 -16.52 9.56 17.75
N ARG A 589 -16.59 9.44 19.09
CA ARG A 589 -17.69 9.99 19.89
C ARG A 589 -17.75 11.52 19.81
N ASN A 590 -16.59 12.17 19.75
CA ASN A 590 -16.48 13.62 19.63
C ASN A 590 -16.75 14.17 18.21
N LEU A 591 -17.00 13.32 17.20
CA LEU A 591 -17.08 13.75 15.81
C LEU A 591 -18.13 14.83 15.58
N GLY A 592 -19.34 14.67 16.11
CA GLY A 592 -20.41 15.67 15.95
C GLY A 592 -20.03 17.04 16.55
N GLU A 593 -19.38 17.04 17.71
CA GLU A 593 -18.89 18.28 18.33
C GLU A 593 -17.79 18.93 17.49
N VAL A 594 -16.82 18.14 17.03
CA VAL A 594 -15.74 18.61 16.16
C VAL A 594 -16.29 19.27 14.90
N LEU A 595 -17.21 18.60 14.20
CA LEU A 595 -17.79 19.12 12.96
C LEU A 595 -18.57 20.42 13.20
N GLY A 596 -19.31 20.52 14.31
CA GLY A 596 -20.09 21.70 14.66
C GLY A 596 -19.28 22.95 15.02
N ARG A 597 -17.96 22.82 15.24
CA ARG A 597 -17.06 23.96 15.49
C ARG A 597 -16.71 24.74 14.23
N TYR A 598 -16.84 24.14 13.06
CA TYR A 598 -16.45 24.74 11.79
C TYR A 598 -17.67 25.26 11.03
N GLN A 599 -17.50 26.39 10.35
CA GLN A 599 -18.56 26.98 9.53
C GLN A 599 -18.79 26.15 8.27
N LYS A 600 -17.73 25.53 7.75
CA LYS A 600 -17.77 24.70 6.54
C LYS A 600 -16.97 23.42 6.76
N VAL A 601 -17.55 22.30 6.36
CA VAL A 601 -16.86 21.01 6.31
C VAL A 601 -16.79 20.59 4.85
N VAL A 602 -15.59 20.40 4.31
CA VAL A 602 -15.36 19.88 2.96
C VAL A 602 -14.89 18.43 3.08
N VAL A 603 -15.48 17.55 2.28
CA VAL A 603 -15.18 16.10 2.27
C VAL A 603 -14.70 15.71 0.87
N PRO A 604 -13.38 15.66 0.64
CA PRO A 604 -12.81 15.16 -0.61
C PRO A 604 -12.97 13.65 -0.70
N GLU A 605 -13.64 13.17 -1.73
CA GLU A 605 -13.93 11.74 -1.88
C GLU A 605 -13.63 11.25 -3.30
N MET A 606 -13.01 10.07 -3.39
CA MET A 606 -12.85 9.36 -4.67
C MET A 606 -14.12 8.55 -5.02
N ASN A 607 -15.28 9.16 -4.81
CA ASN A 607 -16.63 8.63 -5.03
C ASN A 607 -17.61 9.82 -5.14
N LEU A 608 -18.92 9.58 -5.18
CA LEU A 608 -19.94 10.64 -5.31
C LEU A 608 -20.50 11.19 -3.98
N GLY A 609 -19.78 11.09 -2.87
CA GLY A 609 -20.16 11.67 -1.58
C GLY A 609 -20.66 10.66 -0.53
N GLN A 610 -20.05 9.48 -0.42
CA GLN A 610 -20.50 8.43 0.49
C GLN A 610 -20.31 8.82 1.96
N LEU A 611 -19.13 9.29 2.36
CA LEU A 611 -18.87 9.75 3.71
C LEU A 611 -19.71 11.00 4.02
N ALA A 612 -19.77 11.96 3.09
CA ALA A 612 -20.56 13.18 3.27
C ALA A 612 -22.05 12.86 3.53
N THR A 613 -22.61 11.85 2.86
CA THR A 613 -23.97 11.36 3.09
C THR A 613 -24.15 10.87 4.53
N LEU A 614 -23.22 10.06 5.03
CA LEU A 614 -23.26 9.54 6.41
C LEU A 614 -23.13 10.65 7.46
N ILE A 615 -22.21 11.59 7.24
CA ILE A 615 -21.99 12.73 8.14
C ILE A 615 -23.23 13.60 8.23
N ARG A 616 -23.83 13.96 7.09
CA ARG A 616 -25.09 14.73 7.04
C ARG A 616 -26.22 13.99 7.75
N ALA A 617 -26.38 12.69 7.47
CA ALA A 617 -27.45 11.88 8.05
C ALA A 617 -27.34 11.76 9.57
N ARG A 618 -26.11 11.67 10.12
CA ARG A 618 -25.90 11.45 11.56
C ARG A 618 -25.78 12.74 12.38
N TYR A 619 -25.20 13.80 11.83
CA TYR A 619 -24.85 15.00 12.61
C TYR A 619 -25.54 16.28 12.15
N LEU A 620 -26.33 16.24 11.06
CA LEU A 620 -27.03 17.42 10.50
C LEU A 620 -26.10 18.60 10.18
N VAL A 621 -24.83 18.32 9.88
CA VAL A 621 -23.83 19.31 9.45
C VAL A 621 -23.86 19.44 7.93
N ASP A 622 -23.72 20.65 7.40
CA ASP A 622 -23.58 20.86 5.96
C ASP A 622 -22.16 20.47 5.48
N ALA A 623 -21.97 19.17 5.21
CA ALA A 623 -20.73 18.61 4.72
C ALA A 623 -20.65 18.63 3.19
N HIS A 624 -19.89 19.55 2.60
CA HIS A 624 -19.75 19.74 1.16
C HIS A 624 -18.82 18.69 0.55
N SER A 625 -19.33 17.88 -0.37
CA SER A 625 -18.52 16.89 -1.08
C SER A 625 -17.68 17.53 -2.18
N TYR A 626 -16.40 17.17 -2.26
CA TYR A 626 -15.55 17.41 -3.42
C TYR A 626 -15.17 16.07 -4.05
N ASN A 627 -15.77 15.77 -5.20
CA ASN A 627 -15.82 14.41 -5.73
C ASN A 627 -14.91 14.25 -6.95
N GLN A 628 -14.15 13.15 -7.00
CA GLN A 628 -13.41 12.73 -8.19
C GLN A 628 -13.61 11.23 -8.43
N VAL A 629 -14.14 10.86 -9.60
CA VAL A 629 -14.44 9.45 -9.93
C VAL A 629 -13.85 9.11 -11.30
N ASN A 630 -12.52 9.10 -11.36
CA ASN A 630 -11.76 8.89 -12.60
C ASN A 630 -10.69 7.79 -12.47
N GLY A 631 -10.73 7.00 -11.40
CA GLY A 631 -9.78 5.91 -11.16
C GLY A 631 -8.36 6.36 -10.77
N MET A 632 -8.18 7.63 -10.39
CA MET A 632 -6.89 8.22 -10.05
C MET A 632 -6.96 8.92 -8.68
N PRO A 633 -5.86 8.94 -7.91
CA PRO A 633 -5.78 9.73 -6.68
C PRO A 633 -5.91 11.23 -6.98
N PHE A 634 -6.29 12.00 -5.96
CA PHE A 634 -6.30 13.46 -6.05
C PHE A 634 -4.89 14.01 -6.30
N LYS A 635 -4.78 14.94 -7.23
CA LYS A 635 -3.61 15.84 -7.32
C LYS A 635 -3.73 16.90 -6.21
N ALA A 636 -2.65 17.12 -5.46
CA ALA A 636 -2.60 18.06 -4.35
C ALA A 636 -2.88 19.50 -4.80
N GLU A 637 -2.39 19.92 -5.96
CA GLU A 637 -2.66 21.26 -6.53
C GLU A 637 -4.13 21.47 -6.87
N GLN A 638 -4.75 20.47 -7.51
CA GLN A 638 -6.17 20.52 -7.86
C GLN A 638 -7.02 20.61 -6.59
N LEU A 639 -6.71 19.78 -5.59
CA LEU A 639 -7.40 19.79 -4.31
C LEU A 639 -7.18 21.12 -3.56
N ALA A 640 -5.96 21.65 -3.54
CA ALA A 640 -5.67 22.95 -2.93
C ALA A 640 -6.49 24.08 -3.58
N THR A 641 -6.66 24.05 -4.90
CA THR A 641 -7.49 25.03 -5.61
C THR A 641 -8.94 24.95 -5.17
N ALA A 642 -9.52 23.75 -5.16
CA ALA A 642 -10.90 23.53 -4.72
C ALA A 642 -11.12 23.92 -3.24
N LEU A 643 -10.16 23.58 -2.36
CA LEU A 643 -10.21 23.95 -0.95
C LEU A 643 -10.08 25.46 -0.75
N LYS A 644 -9.25 26.15 -1.55
CA LYS A 644 -9.13 27.61 -1.53
C LYS A 644 -10.44 28.30 -1.91
N GLU A 645 -11.13 27.81 -2.94
CA GLU A 645 -12.46 28.29 -3.32
C GLU A 645 -13.44 28.12 -2.16
N ALA A 646 -13.44 26.94 -1.53
CA ALA A 646 -14.29 26.68 -0.37
C ALA A 646 -13.98 27.54 0.87
N ILE A 647 -12.75 28.07 1.04
CA ILE A 647 -12.45 29.04 2.12
C ILE A 647 -13.07 30.41 1.84
N ASN A 648 -13.16 30.81 0.56
CA ASN A 648 -13.57 32.16 0.16
C ASN A 648 -15.09 32.31 -0.04
N ASP A 649 -15.78 31.21 -0.36
CA ASP A 649 -17.24 31.09 -0.40
C ASP A 649 -17.85 31.13 1.00
#